data_AF-A0A3M7I5L4-F1
#
_entry.id   AF-A0A3M7I5L4-F1
#
_cell.length_a   1.000
_cell.length_b   1.000
_cell.length_c   1.000
_cell.angle_alpha   90.00
_cell.angle_beta   90.00
_cell.angle_gamma   90.00
#
_symmetry.space_group_name_H-M   'P 1'
#
loop_
_entity.id
_entity.type
_entity.pdbx_description
1 polymer ?
#
loop_
_entity_poly.entity_id
_entity_poly.type
_entity_poly.pdbx_seq_one_letter_code
_entity_poly.pdbx_strand_id
1 'polypeptide(L)'
;MAQENGDQNGTAVPPPDTNPLNDQELLKPSTADPTTKEANPQASILPGDSELTKAEKIERHGNDDSEPSAKRRKLSTSDAAAPPPEKATEPSEAQPGRKKGVAPIKKEFLVDVSRTAQPSAPGYDDDAAEASGKNNNEQEPVAGRGGGQPKEGKKRGQNKARNFGSSRDEIELCKSRAHANEFAEQTCRFGPSCKFEHDIRRYLKDGKREDLGTFNGLCPIWEVKGRCSAGWRCRFAGSHSKEVEREDGRKELVLVDKEMPTAEGGDKKDDEDEGVGVVNVISNQQKIELRKKLIKTPKSEKYLEWMNKQNEGGEKRPGPKRPAASEADGEGGHVKNGDGEAKHDHRAGYVDPPLRASEKRRLYYGPETPVLAPLTTQGNLPFRRLCVSLGAQVTWSEMAMGLPLLQGEKGEWALMKAHESEATPPAYSPKPGNMVVDYDNSKDLKFGAQIAANKPWLAMKTTEVLTALCPNLRAIDLNCGCPIDLVCRQGAGSAMLDTHSKLEKTLRGMNLVSGPTPITVKIRMGTKDKQPTAEKLCQRLILGGPEAQEGPSGVACITLHGRSKQQRYTRSADWDYIASCSTLIKNLRAQNAAVTDTIREPDARDQAPTTNAGLPYFCGNGDVLSPEDYTTHLAHSGVDTCMIGRGALIKPWLFEEIAQNQYLDKSSSERLRYIEAFVRNGLEYWGSDEIGVGTTRRFLLEWLSFACRYVPVGLLEYLPPRFGDRPPAFRGRDELETLLCSGNYKDWIKISEMFLGPAHKDFNFQPKHKSNSYEIEAEG
;
A
#
# COMPACT_ATOMS: atom_id res chain seq x y z
N MET A 1 69.73 -3.78 0.18
CA MET A 1 69.88 -4.69 -0.97
C MET A 1 68.65 -5.59 -1.02
N ALA A 2 67.93 -5.55 -2.15
CA ALA A 2 66.87 -6.45 -2.69
C ALA A 2 65.75 -6.96 -1.74
N GLN A 3 64.46 -6.64 -1.90
CA GLN A 3 63.48 -6.95 -2.99
C GLN A 3 63.26 -8.44 -3.27
N GLU A 4 62.03 -8.92 -2.99
CA GLU A 4 61.11 -9.77 -3.79
C GLU A 4 59.90 -10.16 -2.88
N ASN A 5 58.71 -9.56 -3.01
CA ASN A 5 57.58 -9.79 -3.93
C ASN A 5 56.81 -11.11 -3.74
N GLY A 6 55.52 -10.99 -3.39
CA GLY A 6 54.51 -12.04 -3.36
C GLY A 6 53.12 -11.45 -3.09
N ASP A 7 52.41 -11.13 -4.17
CA ASP A 7 51.11 -10.45 -4.24
C ASP A 7 49.98 -11.11 -3.42
N GLN A 8 49.23 -10.29 -2.67
CA GLN A 8 47.84 -10.55 -2.28
C GLN A 8 46.93 -9.55 -2.99
N ASN A 9 46.32 -10.00 -4.09
CA ASN A 9 45.21 -9.29 -4.75
C ASN A 9 43.94 -9.45 -3.91
N GLY A 10 43.72 -8.52 -2.99
CA GLY A 10 42.40 -8.25 -2.42
C GLY A 10 41.62 -7.36 -3.38
N THR A 11 40.63 -7.92 -4.05
CA THR A 11 39.64 -7.17 -4.84
C THR A 11 38.82 -6.29 -3.89
N ALA A 12 39.22 -5.03 -3.77
CA ALA A 12 38.42 -3.98 -3.16
C ALA A 12 37.13 -3.80 -3.99
N VAL A 13 35.99 -4.03 -3.37
CA VAL A 13 34.68 -3.66 -3.90
C VAL A 13 34.67 -2.12 -4.00
N PRO A 14 34.45 -1.54 -5.20
CA PRO A 14 34.35 -0.09 -5.33
C PRO A 14 33.10 0.40 -4.57
N PRO A 15 33.13 1.61 -3.98
CA PRO A 15 31.94 2.21 -3.40
C PRO A 15 30.83 2.34 -4.47
N PRO A 16 29.55 2.24 -4.10
CA PRO A 16 28.46 2.41 -5.05
C PRO A 16 28.54 3.80 -5.66
N ASP A 17 28.66 3.86 -6.98
CA ASP A 17 28.72 5.08 -7.76
C ASP A 17 27.65 6.07 -7.32
N THR A 18 28.11 7.26 -6.98
CA THR A 18 27.29 8.45 -6.84
C THR A 18 26.53 8.68 -8.15
N ASN A 19 25.19 8.67 -8.06
CA ASN A 19 24.27 9.38 -8.95
C ASN A 19 24.63 9.31 -10.44
N PRO A 20 24.16 8.32 -11.21
CA PRO A 20 24.31 8.36 -12.65
C PRO A 20 23.34 9.44 -13.13
N LEU A 21 23.85 10.66 -13.38
CA LEU A 21 23.42 11.62 -14.40
C LEU A 21 23.98 13.01 -14.03
N ASN A 22 24.82 13.52 -14.93
CA ASN A 22 25.57 14.77 -14.83
C ASN A 22 24.62 16.00 -14.75
N ASP A 23 24.91 16.96 -13.88
CA ASP A 23 24.09 18.17 -13.68
C ASP A 23 23.95 19.05 -14.93
N GLN A 24 24.77 18.81 -15.96
CA GLN A 24 24.71 19.51 -17.25
C GLN A 24 23.66 18.96 -18.24
N GLU A 25 23.00 17.84 -17.93
CA GLU A 25 21.95 17.24 -18.78
C GLU A 25 20.53 17.60 -18.31
N LEU A 26 20.29 18.89 -18.04
CA LEU A 26 18.91 19.38 -17.98
C LEU A 26 18.29 19.26 -19.38
N LEU A 27 17.37 18.31 -19.55
CA LEU A 27 16.48 18.28 -20.72
C LEU A 27 15.69 19.58 -20.75
N LYS A 28 15.96 20.40 -21.77
CA LYS A 28 15.12 21.56 -22.08
C LYS A 28 13.71 21.03 -22.34
N PRO A 29 12.66 21.61 -21.73
CA PRO A 29 11.30 21.24 -22.02
C PRO A 29 11.06 21.28 -23.53
N SER A 30 10.26 20.32 -24.01
CA SER A 30 9.78 20.25 -25.41
C SER A 30 9.41 21.67 -25.90
N THR A 31 9.90 22.05 -27.07
CA THR A 31 9.72 23.37 -27.71
C THR A 31 8.29 23.61 -28.20
N ALA A 32 7.29 23.28 -27.39
CA ALA A 32 5.90 23.63 -27.62
C ALA A 32 5.57 24.92 -26.83
N ASP A 33 5.53 26.03 -27.56
CA ASP A 33 4.93 27.34 -27.22
C ASP A 33 5.52 28.09 -25.99
N PRO A 34 6.16 29.27 -26.14
CA PRO A 34 6.80 30.02 -25.05
C PRO A 34 5.82 30.69 -24.08
N THR A 35 4.60 30.19 -23.94
CA THR A 35 3.66 30.63 -22.91
C THR A 35 3.67 29.67 -21.73
N THR A 36 4.71 29.74 -20.89
CA THR A 36 4.55 29.38 -19.47
C THR A 36 3.54 30.36 -18.87
N LYS A 37 2.26 30.10 -19.10
CA LYS A 37 1.18 30.79 -18.40
C LYS A 37 1.36 30.50 -16.91
N GLU A 38 1.43 31.57 -16.13
CA GLU A 38 1.64 31.56 -14.68
C GLU A 38 0.82 30.45 -13.99
N ALA A 39 1.38 29.89 -12.90
CA ALA A 39 0.67 28.92 -12.06
C ALA A 39 -0.68 29.51 -11.63
N ASN A 40 -1.73 28.68 -11.58
CA ASN A 40 -3.02 29.19 -11.13
C ASN A 40 -2.89 29.69 -9.67
N PRO A 41 -3.57 30.79 -9.31
CA PRO A 41 -3.50 31.31 -7.96
C PRO A 41 -3.97 30.26 -6.94
N GLN A 42 -3.21 30.08 -5.87
CA GLN A 42 -3.58 29.16 -4.79
C GLN A 42 -4.81 29.69 -4.03
N ALA A 43 -5.76 28.80 -3.71
CA ALA A 43 -6.93 29.15 -2.93
C ALA A 43 -6.58 29.38 -1.45
N SER A 44 -7.30 30.30 -0.78
CA SER A 44 -7.07 30.62 0.64
C SER A 44 -7.64 29.55 1.58
N ILE A 45 -6.98 29.37 2.73
CA ILE A 45 -7.53 28.68 3.92
C ILE A 45 -7.72 29.77 4.98
N LEU A 46 -8.96 30.12 5.34
CA LEU A 46 -9.23 31.11 6.39
C LEU A 46 -9.28 30.44 7.78
N PRO A 47 -8.82 31.14 8.84
CA PRO A 47 -8.66 30.58 10.19
C PRO A 47 -9.95 30.18 10.94
N GLY A 48 -11.13 30.37 10.34
CA GLY A 48 -12.43 30.00 10.94
C GLY A 48 -12.82 28.52 10.79
N ASP A 49 -12.10 27.75 9.96
CA ASP A 49 -12.50 26.39 9.60
C ASP A 49 -12.04 25.30 10.60
N SER A 50 -11.36 25.68 11.70
CA SER A 50 -10.95 24.75 12.77
C SER A 50 -12.00 24.56 13.89
N GLU A 51 -13.13 25.27 13.87
CA GLU A 51 -14.12 25.27 14.96
C GLU A 51 -15.45 24.53 14.67
N LEU A 52 -15.54 23.69 13.64
CA LEU A 52 -16.74 22.86 13.42
C LEU A 52 -16.67 21.53 14.17
N THR A 53 -16.58 21.61 15.49
CA THR A 53 -16.89 20.52 16.43
C THR A 53 -18.11 20.88 17.27
N LYS A 54 -19.31 20.79 16.69
CA LYS A 54 -20.53 20.49 17.44
C LYS A 54 -21.20 19.32 16.74
N ALA A 55 -21.05 18.14 17.34
CA ALA A 55 -21.81 16.96 16.99
C ALA A 55 -23.30 17.30 17.12
N GLU A 56 -24.04 17.14 16.03
CA GLU A 56 -25.51 17.14 16.06
C GLU A 56 -25.96 16.04 17.03
N LYS A 57 -26.62 16.45 18.11
CA LYS A 57 -27.43 15.56 18.93
C LYS A 57 -28.55 15.03 18.02
N ILE A 58 -28.47 13.75 17.67
CA ILE A 58 -29.64 13.01 17.19
C ILE A 58 -30.52 12.80 18.43
N GLU A 59 -31.51 13.67 18.60
CA GLU A 59 -32.60 13.46 19.54
C GLU A 59 -33.44 12.27 19.05
N ARG A 60 -33.46 11.20 19.83
CA ARG A 60 -34.42 10.11 19.70
C ARG A 60 -35.75 10.60 20.27
N HIS A 61 -36.75 10.76 19.41
CA HIS A 61 -38.14 10.70 19.84
C HIS A 61 -38.47 9.27 20.27
N GLY A 62 -38.58 9.07 21.57
CA GLY A 62 -39.28 7.94 22.17
C GLY A 62 -40.30 8.53 23.15
N ASN A 63 -41.57 8.36 22.83
CA ASN A 63 -42.70 8.61 23.73
C ASN A 63 -42.53 7.76 24.99
N ASP A 64 -42.61 8.37 26.17
CA ASP A 64 -43.19 7.71 27.33
C ASP A 64 -43.76 8.77 28.29
N ASP A 65 -45.08 8.71 28.44
CA ASP A 65 -45.85 9.43 29.44
C ASP A 65 -45.58 8.86 30.83
N SER A 66 -45.18 9.69 31.79
CA SER A 66 -45.70 9.78 33.18
C SER A 66 -44.67 10.35 34.18
N GLU A 67 -45.03 11.54 34.69
CA GLU A 67 -44.49 12.26 35.86
C GLU A 67 -44.79 11.55 37.21
N PRO A 68 -44.37 12.07 38.40
CA PRO A 68 -43.15 12.81 38.74
C PRO A 68 -42.54 12.51 40.15
N SER A 69 -41.39 13.16 40.40
CA SER A 69 -40.96 13.78 41.67
C SER A 69 -40.09 13.00 42.67
N ALA A 70 -38.89 13.54 42.96
CA ALA A 70 -38.47 13.93 44.32
C ALA A 70 -37.11 14.66 44.31
N LYS A 71 -37.10 15.87 44.86
CA LYS A 71 -35.92 16.71 45.14
C LYS A 71 -35.09 16.11 46.28
N ARG A 72 -33.75 16.10 46.18
CA ARG A 72 -32.91 16.27 47.38
C ARG A 72 -31.52 16.90 47.12
N ARG A 73 -31.39 18.06 47.77
CA ARG A 73 -30.26 18.95 48.08
C ARG A 73 -28.85 18.34 48.20
N LYS A 74 -27.88 19.13 47.72
CA LYS A 74 -26.46 19.16 48.12
C LYS A 74 -26.29 19.35 49.63
N LEU A 75 -25.31 18.64 50.19
CA LEU A 75 -24.68 18.95 51.47
C LEU A 75 -23.16 18.87 51.29
N SER A 76 -22.51 19.97 51.65
CA SER A 76 -21.08 20.20 51.72
C SER A 76 -20.54 19.75 53.07
N THR A 77 -19.42 19.02 53.08
CA THR A 77 -18.47 19.03 54.20
C THR A 77 -17.05 18.95 53.64
N SER A 78 -16.26 19.92 54.07
CA SER A 78 -14.82 20.08 53.93
C SER A 78 -14.08 19.04 54.77
N ASP A 79 -13.03 18.45 54.21
CA ASP A 79 -11.80 18.12 54.95
C ASP A 79 -10.62 18.01 53.96
N ALA A 80 -9.56 18.75 54.28
CA ALA A 80 -8.23 18.69 53.67
C ALA A 80 -7.43 17.58 54.39
N ALA A 81 -6.41 16.88 53.88
CA ALA A 81 -5.56 16.98 52.70
C ALA A 81 -4.84 15.62 52.49
N ALA A 82 -4.54 15.26 51.24
CA ALA A 82 -3.33 14.58 50.78
C ALA A 82 -3.31 14.64 49.24
N PRO A 83 -2.26 15.15 48.57
CA PRO A 83 -2.29 15.32 47.12
C PRO A 83 -2.18 13.95 46.43
N PRO A 84 -3.03 13.64 45.44
CA PRO A 84 -2.78 12.53 44.52
C PRO A 84 -1.61 12.87 43.58
N PRO A 85 -0.88 11.85 43.09
CA PRO A 85 0.30 12.06 42.26
C PRO A 85 -0.07 12.82 40.98
N GLU A 86 0.78 13.78 40.62
CA GLU A 86 0.66 14.61 39.43
C GLU A 86 0.42 13.72 38.21
N LYS A 87 -0.69 14.00 37.51
CA LYS A 87 -0.84 13.56 36.12
C LYS A 87 0.31 14.19 35.34
N ALA A 88 1.17 13.34 34.78
CA ALA A 88 2.14 13.75 33.78
C ALA A 88 1.42 14.58 32.71
N THR A 89 1.73 15.87 32.69
CA THR A 89 1.37 16.81 31.65
C THR A 89 1.94 16.30 30.33
N GLU A 90 1.12 16.31 29.29
CA GLU A 90 1.55 16.10 27.91
C GLU A 90 2.79 16.96 27.63
N PRO A 91 3.83 16.48 26.91
CA PRO A 91 4.87 17.34 26.41
C PRO A 91 4.30 18.18 25.26
N SER A 92 3.52 19.21 25.59
CA SER A 92 3.15 20.26 24.65
C SER A 92 4.11 21.43 24.81
N GLU A 93 5.34 21.27 24.34
CA GLU A 93 6.09 22.45 23.90
C GLU A 93 5.54 22.83 22.51
N ALA A 94 4.39 23.51 22.52
CA ALA A 94 4.00 24.31 21.37
C ALA A 94 4.98 25.47 21.29
N GLN A 95 5.92 25.43 20.34
CA GLN A 95 6.77 26.57 20.03
C GLN A 95 5.88 27.82 19.88
N PRO A 96 6.19 28.93 20.58
CA PRO A 96 5.33 30.10 20.62
C PRO A 96 5.13 30.66 19.21
N GLY A 97 3.91 30.55 18.67
CA GLY A 97 3.52 31.08 17.35
C GLY A 97 2.94 30.07 16.35
N ARG A 98 3.08 28.75 16.57
CA ARG A 98 2.55 27.75 15.64
C ARG A 98 1.02 27.64 15.73
N LYS A 99 0.31 27.95 14.63
CA LYS A 99 -1.14 27.75 14.53
C LYS A 99 -1.46 26.29 14.22
N LYS A 100 -2.34 25.67 15.02
CA LYS A 100 -2.75 24.28 14.82
C LYS A 100 -3.40 24.09 13.44
N GLY A 101 -2.90 23.15 12.65
CA GLY A 101 -3.48 22.80 11.35
C GLY A 101 -3.05 23.69 10.19
N VAL A 102 -2.13 24.64 10.41
CA VAL A 102 -1.57 25.51 9.37
C VAL A 102 -0.06 25.29 9.31
N ALA A 103 0.47 25.04 8.11
CA ALA A 103 1.90 24.88 7.92
C ALA A 103 2.60 26.21 8.18
N PRO A 104 3.67 26.23 9.00
CA PRO A 104 4.36 27.46 9.35
C PRO A 104 5.29 27.86 8.20
N ILE A 105 4.78 28.62 7.23
CA ILE A 105 5.55 29.11 6.08
C ILE A 105 6.06 30.52 6.39
N LYS A 106 7.33 30.80 6.05
CA LYS A 106 7.96 32.11 6.26
C LYS A 106 7.19 33.20 5.51
N LYS A 107 7.07 34.37 6.14
CA LYS A 107 6.20 35.47 5.68
C LYS A 107 6.49 35.92 4.25
N GLU A 108 7.74 35.90 3.80
CA GLU A 108 8.16 36.32 2.47
C GLU A 108 7.61 35.43 1.34
N PHE A 109 7.20 34.20 1.63
CA PHE A 109 6.61 33.29 0.64
C PHE A 109 5.07 33.28 0.66
N LEU A 110 4.44 33.91 1.65
CA LEU A 110 2.99 33.95 1.76
C LEU A 110 2.39 34.89 0.70
N VAL A 111 1.32 34.44 0.06
CA VAL A 111 0.57 35.26 -0.91
C VAL A 111 -0.61 35.93 -0.21
N ASP A 112 -0.72 37.25 -0.34
CA ASP A 112 -1.86 38.01 0.17
C ASP A 112 -3.07 37.82 -0.76
N VAL A 113 -3.99 36.94 -0.33
CA VAL A 113 -5.22 36.61 -1.06
C VAL A 113 -6.40 37.50 -0.66
N SER A 114 -6.20 38.49 0.22
CA SER A 114 -7.29 39.34 0.76
C SER A 114 -8.01 40.20 -0.28
N ARG A 115 -7.42 40.39 -1.47
CA ARG A 115 -7.99 41.18 -2.57
C ARG A 115 -8.80 40.37 -3.59
N THR A 116 -8.75 39.03 -3.53
CA THR A 116 -9.44 38.14 -4.46
C THR A 116 -10.55 37.42 -3.71
N ALA A 117 -11.71 38.09 -3.55
CA ALA A 117 -12.86 37.51 -2.88
C ALA A 117 -13.46 36.37 -3.72
N GLN A 118 -12.98 35.14 -3.52
CA GLN A 118 -13.69 33.93 -3.91
C GLN A 118 -14.19 33.19 -2.67
N PRO A 119 -15.36 32.51 -2.75
CA PRO A 119 -15.93 31.80 -1.61
C PRO A 119 -14.95 30.76 -1.05
N SER A 120 -14.88 30.72 0.28
CA SER A 120 -14.02 29.84 1.08
C SER A 120 -13.98 28.41 0.54
N ALA A 121 -12.77 27.93 0.25
CA ALA A 121 -12.50 26.58 -0.20
C ALA A 121 -12.68 25.61 1.01
N PRO A 122 -13.67 24.70 1.04
CA PRO A 122 -13.88 23.81 2.18
C PRO A 122 -12.69 22.89 2.43
N GLY A 123 -12.22 22.78 3.68
CA GLY A 123 -11.05 21.96 4.04
C GLY A 123 -11.03 20.55 3.43
N TYR A 124 -9.85 20.13 2.99
CA TYR A 124 -9.57 18.81 2.40
C TYR A 124 -10.07 17.66 3.30
N ASP A 125 -10.89 16.76 2.76
CA ASP A 125 -11.40 15.58 3.46
C ASP A 125 -10.42 14.39 3.34
N ASP A 126 -9.54 14.24 4.33
CA ASP A 126 -8.58 13.12 4.41
C ASP A 126 -9.24 11.76 4.69
N ASP A 127 -10.47 11.72 5.21
CA ASP A 127 -11.17 10.48 5.57
C ASP A 127 -11.64 9.68 4.34
N ALA A 128 -11.57 10.31 3.18
CA ALA A 128 -11.97 9.80 1.88
C ALA A 128 -10.79 9.27 1.03
N ALA A 129 -9.52 9.35 1.47
CA ALA A 129 -8.37 8.90 0.67
C ALA A 129 -8.41 7.39 0.30
N GLU A 130 -8.81 6.57 1.26
CA GLU A 130 -8.64 5.11 1.20
C GLU A 130 -9.87 4.33 0.76
N ALA A 131 -11.08 4.90 0.71
CA ALA A 131 -12.29 4.16 0.33
C ALA A 131 -12.36 3.85 -1.17
N SER A 132 -11.64 2.82 -1.63
CA SER A 132 -11.90 2.17 -2.91
C SER A 132 -12.91 1.05 -2.72
N GLY A 133 -14.01 1.10 -3.46
CA GLY A 133 -14.96 0.02 -3.63
C GLY A 133 -15.54 0.10 -5.03
N LYS A 134 -15.16 -0.82 -5.92
CA LYS A 134 -15.75 -0.97 -7.25
C LYS A 134 -17.22 -1.35 -7.06
N ASN A 135 -18.16 -0.47 -7.40
CA ASN A 135 -19.56 -0.84 -7.62
C ASN A 135 -19.86 -0.74 -9.11
N ASN A 136 -20.16 -1.88 -9.73
CA ASN A 136 -20.72 -1.98 -11.08
C ASN A 136 -22.22 -2.33 -11.06
N ASN A 137 -22.92 -2.15 -9.92
CA ASN A 137 -24.36 -2.42 -9.87
C ASN A 137 -24.99 -1.76 -8.64
N GLU A 138 -25.55 -0.57 -8.81
CA GLU A 138 -26.68 -0.12 -7.98
C GLU A 138 -27.74 0.46 -8.91
N GLN A 139 -28.87 -0.24 -8.96
CA GLN A 139 -30.13 0.20 -9.56
C GLN A 139 -30.60 1.48 -8.86
N GLU A 140 -31.09 2.42 -9.67
CA GLU A 140 -31.64 3.69 -9.20
C GLU A 140 -32.81 3.49 -8.22
N PRO A 141 -32.90 4.30 -7.14
CA PRO A 141 -34.10 4.33 -6.31
C PRO A 141 -35.24 5.06 -7.04
N VAL A 142 -36.39 4.39 -7.09
CA VAL A 142 -37.64 4.87 -7.67
C VAL A 142 -38.09 6.19 -7.02
N ALA A 143 -38.46 7.16 -7.86
CA ALA A 143 -38.90 8.49 -7.49
C ALA A 143 -40.17 8.49 -6.61
N GLY A 144 -40.03 8.92 -5.36
CA GLY A 144 -41.14 9.38 -4.52
C GLY A 144 -41.40 10.86 -4.78
N ARG A 145 -42.61 11.20 -5.25
CA ARG A 145 -43.09 12.57 -5.45
C ARG A 145 -43.19 13.31 -4.10
N GLY A 146 -42.37 14.34 -3.94
CA GLY A 146 -42.50 15.32 -2.86
C GLY A 146 -41.68 16.56 -3.19
N GLY A 147 -42.36 17.61 -3.67
CA GLY A 147 -41.75 18.88 -4.04
C GLY A 147 -41.25 19.63 -2.81
N GLY A 148 -39.93 19.68 -2.63
CA GLY A 148 -39.23 20.59 -1.74
C GLY A 148 -37.94 21.00 -2.42
N GLN A 149 -37.71 22.31 -2.58
CA GLN A 149 -36.45 22.81 -3.13
C GLN A 149 -35.26 22.30 -2.29
N PRO A 150 -34.19 21.77 -2.91
CA PRO A 150 -33.03 21.34 -2.14
C PRO A 150 -32.31 22.59 -1.63
N LYS A 151 -32.18 22.71 -0.31
CA LYS A 151 -31.13 23.55 0.29
C LYS A 151 -29.79 22.99 -0.19
N GLU A 152 -28.95 23.83 -0.80
CA GLU A 152 -27.59 23.46 -1.23
C GLU A 152 -26.75 23.04 -0.02
N GLY A 153 -26.76 21.75 0.26
CA GLY A 153 -25.90 21.10 1.24
C GLY A 153 -24.48 20.94 0.69
N LYS A 154 -23.49 21.27 1.53
CA LYS A 154 -22.04 21.11 1.30
C LYS A 154 -21.70 19.76 0.66
N LYS A 155 -21.11 19.77 -0.55
CA LYS A 155 -20.70 18.55 -1.29
C LYS A 155 -19.45 17.90 -0.67
N ARG A 156 -19.56 17.25 0.50
CA ARG A 156 -18.50 16.38 1.07
C ARG A 156 -18.50 15.00 0.42
N GLY A 157 -17.34 14.34 0.35
CA GLY A 157 -17.19 12.93 -0.08
C GLY A 157 -16.35 12.67 -1.34
N GLN A 158 -16.29 11.42 -1.77
CA GLN A 158 -15.52 10.98 -2.95
C GLN A 158 -16.30 11.13 -4.26
N ASN A 159 -15.57 11.34 -5.36
CA ASN A 159 -16.10 11.14 -6.71
C ASN A 159 -16.10 9.64 -7.00
N LYS A 160 -17.25 8.98 -6.86
CA LYS A 160 -17.40 7.52 -6.99
C LYS A 160 -17.54 7.03 -8.43
N ALA A 161 -17.96 7.90 -9.36
CA ALA A 161 -18.19 7.57 -10.78
C ALA A 161 -17.33 8.46 -11.70
N ARG A 162 -16.01 8.45 -11.47
CA ARG A 162 -15.07 9.23 -12.30
C ARG A 162 -14.90 8.56 -13.66
N ASN A 163 -15.09 9.33 -14.71
CA ASN A 163 -14.72 8.96 -16.06
C ASN A 163 -13.44 9.70 -16.44
N PHE A 164 -12.45 8.96 -16.94
CA PHE A 164 -11.16 9.52 -17.36
C PHE A 164 -11.05 9.70 -18.88
N GLY A 165 -12.11 9.39 -19.61
CA GLY A 165 -12.09 9.25 -21.06
C GLY A 165 -11.41 7.96 -21.52
N SER A 166 -11.30 7.79 -22.84
CA SER A 166 -10.53 6.70 -23.45
C SER A 166 -9.33 7.25 -24.20
N SER A 167 -8.14 6.74 -23.89
CA SER A 167 -6.91 6.97 -24.66
C SER A 167 -6.75 5.81 -25.62
N ARG A 168 -7.32 5.94 -26.82
CA ARG A 168 -7.20 4.95 -27.91
C ARG A 168 -6.76 5.68 -29.17
N ASP A 169 -6.13 4.94 -30.06
CA ASP A 169 -5.85 5.42 -31.41
C ASP A 169 -7.17 5.64 -32.17
N GLU A 170 -7.19 6.61 -33.08
CA GLU A 170 -8.34 6.92 -33.93
C GLU A 170 -8.62 5.74 -34.89
N ILE A 171 -7.55 5.05 -35.32
CA ILE A 171 -7.61 3.79 -36.06
C ILE A 171 -6.75 2.78 -35.31
N GLU A 172 -7.33 1.66 -34.88
CA GLU A 172 -6.60 0.60 -34.16
C GLU A 172 -5.86 -0.32 -35.16
N LEU A 173 -4.55 -0.49 -34.98
CA LEU A 173 -3.73 -1.40 -35.78
C LEU A 173 -4.00 -2.87 -35.42
N CYS A 174 -4.05 -3.72 -36.44
CA CYS A 174 -4.20 -5.16 -36.25
C CYS A 174 -3.01 -5.75 -35.47
N LYS A 175 -3.30 -6.62 -34.49
CA LYS A 175 -2.27 -7.29 -33.68
C LYS A 175 -1.23 -8.04 -34.51
N SER A 176 -1.63 -8.67 -35.63
CA SER A 176 -0.69 -9.38 -36.52
C SER A 176 0.29 -8.44 -37.23
N ARG A 177 0.01 -7.14 -37.26
CA ARG A 177 0.84 -6.12 -37.90
C ARG A 177 1.62 -5.27 -36.88
N ALA A 178 1.26 -5.31 -35.60
CA ALA A 178 1.85 -4.47 -34.56
C ALA A 178 3.38 -4.59 -34.44
N HIS A 179 3.94 -5.77 -34.71
CA HIS A 179 5.38 -6.06 -34.62
C HIS A 179 6.01 -6.48 -35.95
N ALA A 180 5.25 -6.47 -37.04
CA ALA A 180 5.72 -6.92 -38.33
C ALA A 180 6.32 -5.76 -39.12
N ASN A 181 7.37 -6.03 -39.90
CA ASN A 181 7.82 -5.08 -40.91
C ASN A 181 6.75 -4.91 -41.99
N GLU A 182 6.79 -3.77 -42.69
CA GLU A 182 5.77 -3.39 -43.66
C GLU A 182 5.55 -4.44 -44.75
N PHE A 183 6.61 -5.06 -45.28
CA PHE A 183 6.48 -6.07 -46.34
C PHE A 183 6.51 -7.51 -45.83
N ALA A 184 6.56 -7.72 -44.51
CA ALA A 184 6.51 -9.07 -43.95
C ALA A 184 5.15 -9.72 -44.25
N GLU A 185 5.18 -10.90 -44.85
CA GLU A 185 3.99 -11.73 -45.06
C GLU A 185 3.43 -12.16 -43.69
N GLN A 186 2.25 -11.66 -43.34
CA GLN A 186 1.57 -11.97 -42.09
C GLN A 186 0.11 -12.30 -42.37
N THR A 187 -0.33 -13.47 -41.90
CA THR A 187 -1.71 -13.91 -42.06
C THR A 187 -2.53 -13.52 -40.83
N CYS A 188 -3.49 -12.59 -41.03
CA CYS A 188 -4.46 -12.27 -39.99
C CYS A 188 -5.50 -13.39 -39.90
N ARG A 189 -5.78 -13.88 -38.69
CA ARG A 189 -6.81 -14.90 -38.43
C ARG A 189 -8.20 -14.50 -38.94
N PHE A 190 -8.48 -13.20 -38.98
CA PHE A 190 -9.77 -12.66 -39.43
C PHE A 190 -9.78 -12.28 -40.93
N GLY A 191 -8.62 -12.32 -41.59
CA GLY A 191 -8.48 -12.01 -43.01
C GLY A 191 -9.16 -10.69 -43.41
N PRO A 192 -9.88 -10.64 -44.55
CA PRO A 192 -10.58 -9.45 -45.02
C PRO A 192 -11.71 -8.95 -44.11
N SER A 193 -12.19 -9.78 -43.18
CA SER A 193 -13.26 -9.41 -42.22
C SER A 193 -12.72 -8.70 -40.97
N CYS A 194 -11.40 -8.50 -40.89
CA CYS A 194 -10.80 -7.86 -39.74
C CYS A 194 -11.19 -6.37 -39.68
N LYS A 195 -11.70 -5.93 -38.53
CA LYS A 195 -12.08 -4.54 -38.28
C LYS A 195 -10.89 -3.59 -38.04
N PHE A 196 -9.67 -4.13 -37.94
CA PHE A 196 -8.46 -3.39 -37.61
C PHE A 196 -7.65 -3.08 -38.87
N GLU A 197 -6.91 -1.99 -38.84
CA GLU A 197 -6.08 -1.57 -39.98
C GLU A 197 -4.88 -2.51 -40.15
N HIS A 198 -4.52 -2.81 -41.41
CA HIS A 198 -3.37 -3.63 -41.76
C HIS A 198 -2.26 -2.84 -42.47
N ASP A 199 -2.60 -1.69 -43.04
CA ASP A 199 -1.67 -0.74 -43.62
C ASP A 199 -0.99 0.08 -42.51
N ILE A 200 0.32 -0.18 -42.33
CA ILE A 200 1.12 0.46 -41.29
C ILE A 200 1.29 1.95 -41.58
N ARG A 201 1.46 2.37 -42.85
CA ARG A 201 1.64 3.78 -43.21
C ARG A 201 0.38 4.58 -42.95
N ARG A 202 -0.78 4.03 -43.32
CA ARG A 202 -2.07 4.65 -43.03
C ARG A 202 -2.31 4.75 -41.53
N TYR A 203 -2.01 3.70 -40.76
CA TYR A 203 -2.11 3.73 -39.30
C TYR A 203 -1.21 4.80 -38.68
N LEU A 204 0.06 4.88 -39.06
CA LEU A 204 1.00 5.86 -38.51
C LEU A 204 0.64 7.31 -38.86
N LYS A 205 -0.01 7.53 -40.00
CA LYS A 205 -0.39 8.87 -40.47
C LYS A 205 -1.73 9.34 -39.90
N ASP A 206 -2.76 8.51 -40.00
CA ASP A 206 -4.15 8.91 -39.75
C ASP A 206 -4.74 8.28 -38.48
N GLY A 207 -4.13 7.20 -37.98
CA GLY A 207 -4.66 6.42 -36.86
C GLY A 207 -4.01 6.75 -35.52
N LYS A 208 -2.69 6.73 -35.50
CA LYS A 208 -1.86 6.90 -34.32
C LYS A 208 -1.56 8.39 -34.11
N ARG A 209 -1.52 8.81 -32.85
CA ARG A 209 -1.03 10.15 -32.50
C ARG A 209 0.48 10.26 -32.74
N GLU A 210 0.92 11.49 -32.98
CA GLU A 210 2.33 11.83 -33.19
C GLU A 210 3.24 11.24 -32.10
N ASP A 211 4.46 10.87 -32.50
CA ASP A 211 5.46 10.39 -31.55
C ASP A 211 5.85 11.50 -30.57
N LEU A 212 6.12 11.09 -29.33
CA LEU A 212 6.56 11.95 -28.25
C LEU A 212 8.04 12.28 -28.45
N GLY A 213 8.36 13.58 -28.44
CA GLY A 213 9.74 14.06 -28.41
C GLY A 213 10.39 14.07 -27.03
N THR A 214 9.67 13.64 -25.99
CA THR A 214 10.21 13.57 -24.62
C THR A 214 11.27 12.46 -24.52
N PHE A 215 12.13 12.52 -23.50
CA PHE A 215 13.25 11.58 -23.33
C PHE A 215 14.20 11.53 -24.56
N ASN A 216 14.50 12.69 -25.16
CA ASN A 216 15.25 12.79 -26.42
C ASN A 216 14.64 11.99 -27.59
N GLY A 217 13.31 11.79 -27.57
CA GLY A 217 12.58 10.99 -28.53
C GLY A 217 12.81 9.48 -28.39
N LEU A 218 13.52 9.02 -27.34
CA LEU A 218 13.85 7.62 -27.12
C LEU A 218 12.77 6.89 -26.30
N CYS A 219 12.36 5.71 -26.77
CA CYS A 219 11.42 4.86 -26.05
C CYS A 219 12.09 4.26 -24.79
N PRO A 220 11.55 4.50 -23.57
CA PRO A 220 12.12 3.94 -22.34
C PRO A 220 12.16 2.40 -22.32
N ILE A 221 11.17 1.75 -22.92
CA ILE A 221 11.10 0.28 -23.00
C ILE A 221 12.21 -0.27 -23.89
N TRP A 222 12.36 0.30 -25.09
CA TRP A 222 13.36 -0.13 -26.06
C TRP A 222 14.77 0.20 -25.60
N GLU A 223 14.96 1.30 -24.88
CA GLU A 223 16.23 1.68 -24.29
C GLU A 223 16.76 0.56 -23.37
N VAL A 224 15.91 0.05 -22.48
CA VAL A 224 16.26 -0.99 -21.50
C VAL A 224 16.27 -2.39 -22.10
N LYS A 225 15.24 -2.76 -22.89
CA LYS A 225 15.09 -4.14 -23.41
C LYS A 225 15.72 -4.40 -24.78
N GLY A 226 16.04 -3.35 -25.53
CA GLY A 226 16.39 -3.48 -26.94
C GLY A 226 15.23 -3.86 -27.85
N ARG A 227 14.02 -4.12 -27.32
CA ARG A 227 12.79 -4.41 -28.06
C ARG A 227 11.59 -3.73 -27.43
N CYS A 228 10.63 -3.28 -28.23
CA CYS A 228 9.44 -2.59 -27.76
C CYS A 228 8.18 -3.46 -27.87
N SER A 229 7.51 -3.72 -26.74
CA SER A 229 6.26 -4.50 -26.70
C SER A 229 5.05 -3.80 -27.32
N ALA A 230 5.12 -2.49 -27.57
CA ALA A 230 4.09 -1.77 -28.31
C ALA A 230 4.29 -1.84 -29.83
N GLY A 231 5.52 -2.10 -30.31
CA GLY A 231 5.85 -2.13 -31.73
C GLY A 231 5.48 -0.82 -32.43
N TRP A 232 4.79 -0.87 -33.57
CA TRP A 232 4.32 0.31 -34.30
C TRP A 232 3.34 1.19 -33.52
N ARG A 233 2.66 0.63 -32.50
CA ARG A 233 1.73 1.38 -31.63
C ARG A 233 2.44 2.24 -30.59
N CYS A 234 3.75 2.06 -30.42
CA CYS A 234 4.56 2.83 -29.48
C CYS A 234 4.50 4.32 -29.82
N ARG A 235 4.23 5.19 -28.84
CA ARG A 235 4.32 6.65 -28.97
C ARG A 235 5.76 7.18 -29.07
N PHE A 236 6.74 6.30 -29.25
CA PHE A 236 8.15 6.61 -29.49
C PHE A 236 8.69 5.75 -30.64
N ALA A 237 7.83 5.35 -31.59
CA ALA A 237 8.18 4.38 -32.63
C ALA A 237 9.37 4.83 -33.47
N GLY A 238 9.53 6.14 -33.68
CA GLY A 238 10.69 6.72 -34.38
C GLY A 238 12.05 6.37 -33.78
N SER A 239 12.13 6.07 -32.47
CA SER A 239 13.39 5.66 -31.83
C SER A 239 13.85 4.25 -32.19
N HIS A 240 12.92 3.40 -32.64
CA HIS A 240 13.16 1.99 -32.90
C HIS A 240 12.49 1.53 -34.20
N SER A 241 12.44 2.44 -35.18
CA SER A 241 12.02 2.16 -36.53
C SER A 241 12.88 2.92 -37.53
N LYS A 242 13.01 2.38 -38.74
CA LYS A 242 13.70 3.05 -39.85
C LYS A 242 13.04 2.71 -41.17
N GLU A 243 13.20 3.60 -42.13
CA GLU A 243 12.85 3.32 -43.52
C GLU A 243 14.09 2.78 -44.24
N VAL A 244 13.98 1.61 -44.86
CA VAL A 244 15.08 0.95 -45.57
C VAL A 244 14.69 0.83 -47.05
N GLU A 245 15.60 1.22 -47.93
CA GLU A 245 15.45 0.98 -49.37
C GLU A 245 15.93 -0.45 -49.69
N ARG A 246 15.04 -1.25 -50.29
CA ARG A 246 15.32 -2.63 -50.71
C ARG A 246 15.99 -2.63 -52.09
N GLU A 247 16.57 -3.77 -52.46
CA GLU A 247 17.26 -3.97 -53.74
C GLU A 247 16.37 -3.71 -54.97
N ASP A 248 15.05 -3.80 -54.80
CA ASP A 248 14.05 -3.53 -55.82
C ASP A 248 13.58 -2.07 -55.87
N GLY A 249 14.23 -1.17 -55.12
CA GLY A 249 13.92 0.27 -55.03
C GLY A 249 12.70 0.60 -54.16
N ARG A 250 12.04 -0.38 -53.54
CA ARG A 250 10.91 -0.13 -52.64
C ARG A 250 11.42 0.28 -51.26
N LYS A 251 10.77 1.28 -50.66
CA LYS A 251 11.03 1.75 -49.30
C LYS A 251 10.15 1.00 -48.31
N GLU A 252 10.76 0.30 -47.37
CA GLU A 252 10.07 -0.49 -46.36
C GLU A 252 10.26 0.12 -44.96
N LEU A 253 9.16 0.25 -44.21
CA LEU A 253 9.22 0.53 -42.78
C LEU A 253 9.58 -0.73 -42.00
N VAL A 254 10.66 -0.65 -41.23
CA VAL A 254 11.25 -1.75 -40.47
C VAL A 254 11.38 -1.36 -39.00
N LEU A 255 10.93 -2.24 -38.10
CA LEU A 255 11.23 -2.11 -36.65
C LEU A 255 12.66 -2.57 -36.38
N VAL A 256 13.35 -1.84 -35.51
CA VAL A 256 14.75 -2.13 -35.15
C VAL A 256 14.78 -2.64 -33.71
N ASP A 257 15.23 -3.87 -33.54
CA ASP A 257 15.58 -4.41 -32.23
C ASP A 257 17.11 -4.36 -32.04
N LYS A 258 17.57 -4.11 -30.81
CA LYS A 258 19.00 -4.25 -30.47
C LYS A 258 19.32 -5.73 -30.32
N GLU A 259 20.42 -6.19 -30.90
CA GLU A 259 20.98 -7.51 -30.61
C GLU A 259 21.40 -7.56 -29.14
N MET A 260 20.61 -8.25 -28.32
CA MET A 260 20.94 -8.56 -26.93
C MET A 260 21.45 -10.00 -26.87
N PRO A 261 22.48 -10.32 -26.06
CA PRO A 261 22.90 -11.71 -25.84
C PRO A 261 21.69 -12.51 -25.37
N THR A 262 21.29 -13.49 -26.17
CA THR A 262 20.19 -14.39 -25.83
C THR A 262 20.59 -15.19 -24.60
N ALA A 263 19.99 -14.88 -23.44
CA ALA A 263 19.86 -15.87 -22.39
C ALA A 263 19.14 -17.09 -22.99
N GLU A 264 19.76 -18.25 -22.83
CA GLU A 264 19.48 -19.48 -23.55
C GLU A 264 18.00 -19.91 -23.53
N GLY A 265 17.52 -20.35 -24.70
CA GLY A 265 16.52 -21.41 -24.84
C GLY A 265 15.15 -21.20 -24.20
N GLY A 266 14.27 -20.45 -24.85
CA GLY A 266 12.84 -20.49 -24.58
C GLY A 266 12.03 -19.99 -25.77
N ASP A 267 11.14 -20.83 -26.28
CA ASP A 267 10.22 -20.54 -27.38
C ASP A 267 9.25 -19.42 -26.94
N LYS A 268 9.65 -18.15 -27.11
CA LYS A 268 8.88 -16.96 -26.68
C LYS A 268 7.73 -16.67 -27.64
N LYS A 269 6.75 -17.55 -27.70
CA LYS A 269 5.41 -17.25 -28.24
C LYS A 269 4.47 -16.94 -27.07
N ASP A 270 3.88 -15.75 -27.12
CA ASP A 270 2.65 -15.35 -26.42
C ASP A 270 2.68 -14.96 -24.93
N ASP A 271 3.66 -14.18 -24.46
CA ASP A 271 3.48 -13.42 -23.20
C ASP A 271 3.56 -11.90 -23.42
N GLU A 272 2.44 -11.33 -23.91
CA GLU A 272 2.13 -9.87 -23.93
C GLU A 272 2.25 -9.20 -22.53
N ASP A 273 2.49 -9.97 -21.45
CA ASP A 273 2.42 -9.56 -20.04
C ASP A 273 3.81 -9.45 -19.36
N GLU A 274 4.91 -9.74 -20.07
CA GLU A 274 6.29 -9.60 -19.55
C GLU A 274 6.78 -8.13 -19.64
N GLY A 275 6.34 -7.30 -18.69
CA GLY A 275 6.85 -5.94 -18.49
C GLY A 275 8.37 -5.90 -18.22
N VAL A 276 8.98 -4.71 -18.18
CA VAL A 276 10.43 -4.58 -17.91
C VAL A 276 10.76 -4.91 -16.46
N GLY A 277 11.63 -5.92 -16.25
CA GLY A 277 12.03 -6.38 -14.91
C GLY A 277 10.87 -6.87 -14.03
N VAL A 278 9.72 -7.23 -14.60
CA VAL A 278 8.52 -7.58 -13.81
C VAL A 278 8.54 -9.06 -13.40
N VAL A 279 8.40 -9.31 -12.10
CA VAL A 279 8.28 -10.64 -11.48
C VAL A 279 6.86 -10.90 -10.98
N ASN A 280 6.58 -12.15 -10.58
CA ASN A 280 5.25 -12.63 -10.13
C ASN A 280 4.15 -12.51 -11.21
N VAL A 281 4.55 -12.65 -12.48
CA VAL A 281 3.61 -12.69 -13.61
C VAL A 281 3.03 -14.10 -13.72
N ILE A 282 1.70 -14.19 -13.85
CA ILE A 282 1.00 -15.45 -14.10
C ILE A 282 0.40 -15.47 -15.51
N SER A 283 0.39 -16.63 -16.14
CA SER A 283 -0.07 -16.80 -17.51
C SER A 283 -1.59 -16.63 -17.63
N ASN A 284 -2.08 -16.31 -18.84
CA ASN A 284 -3.51 -16.26 -19.10
C ASN A 284 -4.19 -17.62 -18.87
N GLN A 285 -3.48 -18.72 -19.11
CA GLN A 285 -3.97 -20.07 -18.86
C GLN A 285 -4.17 -20.32 -17.36
N GLN A 286 -3.21 -19.95 -16.50
CA GLN A 286 -3.36 -20.04 -15.05
C GLN A 286 -4.55 -19.20 -14.53
N LYS A 287 -4.76 -18.00 -15.09
CA LYS A 287 -5.95 -17.16 -14.76
C LYS A 287 -7.26 -17.87 -15.12
N ILE A 288 -7.30 -18.58 -16.26
CA ILE A 288 -8.47 -19.37 -16.68
C ILE A 288 -8.68 -20.57 -15.75
N GLU A 289 -7.61 -21.25 -15.35
CA GLU A 289 -7.66 -22.39 -14.43
C GLU A 289 -8.17 -21.99 -13.05
N LEU A 290 -7.76 -20.84 -12.52
CA LEU A 290 -8.31 -20.25 -11.30
C LEU A 290 -9.83 -20.02 -11.42
N ARG A 291 -10.27 -19.38 -12.50
CA ARG A 291 -11.70 -19.13 -12.75
C ARG A 291 -12.52 -20.42 -12.84
N LYS A 292 -11.95 -21.46 -13.45
CA LYS A 292 -12.55 -22.80 -13.55
C LYS A 292 -12.36 -23.64 -12.29
N LYS A 293 -11.71 -23.13 -11.23
CA LYS A 293 -11.39 -23.82 -9.98
C LYS A 293 -10.61 -25.12 -10.19
N LEU A 294 -9.75 -25.13 -11.22
CA LEU A 294 -8.89 -26.26 -11.57
C LEU A 294 -7.61 -26.27 -10.72
N ILE A 295 -7.11 -25.10 -10.33
CA ILE A 295 -6.01 -24.99 -9.36
C ILE A 295 -6.52 -25.47 -7.99
N LYS A 296 -5.93 -26.57 -7.51
CA LYS A 296 -6.30 -27.20 -6.24
C LYS A 296 -5.56 -26.55 -5.07
N THR A 297 -6.15 -26.63 -3.90
CA THR A 297 -5.59 -26.12 -2.64
C THR A 297 -5.55 -27.26 -1.61
N PRO A 298 -4.75 -28.32 -1.83
CA PRO A 298 -4.79 -29.52 -1.03
C PRO A 298 -4.45 -29.29 0.45
N LYS A 299 -3.55 -28.34 0.77
CA LYS A 299 -3.20 -28.03 2.18
C LYS A 299 -4.38 -27.35 2.87
N SER A 300 -5.00 -26.37 2.21
CA SER A 300 -6.18 -25.67 2.70
C SER A 300 -7.37 -26.61 2.86
N GLU A 301 -7.61 -27.50 1.89
CA GLU A 301 -8.72 -28.45 1.93
C GLU A 301 -8.61 -29.41 3.11
N LYS A 302 -7.43 -30.03 3.30
CA LYS A 302 -7.17 -30.91 4.44
C LYS A 302 -7.37 -30.21 5.79
N TYR A 303 -6.82 -29.00 5.94
CA TYR A 303 -6.95 -28.26 7.21
C TYR A 303 -8.38 -27.77 7.46
N LEU A 304 -9.09 -27.35 6.42
CA LEU A 304 -10.50 -26.96 6.53
C LEU A 304 -11.40 -28.12 6.94
N GLU A 305 -11.19 -29.31 6.36
CA GLU A 305 -11.90 -30.52 6.75
C GLU A 305 -11.65 -30.88 8.22
N TRP A 306 -10.40 -30.79 8.66
CA TRP A 306 -10.04 -31.00 10.06
C TRP A 306 -10.71 -29.98 11.00
N MET A 307 -10.69 -28.69 10.64
CA MET A 307 -11.30 -27.62 11.44
C MET A 307 -12.82 -27.77 11.54
N ASN A 308 -13.48 -28.26 10.49
CA ASN A 308 -14.93 -28.53 10.51
C ASN A 308 -15.27 -29.71 11.44
N LYS A 309 -14.50 -30.82 11.37
CA LYS A 309 -14.67 -31.98 12.27
C LYS A 309 -14.50 -31.61 13.75
N GLN A 310 -13.56 -30.72 14.06
CA GLN A 310 -13.35 -30.19 15.42
C GLN A 310 -14.57 -29.41 15.93
N ASN A 311 -15.18 -28.57 15.09
CA ASN A 311 -16.38 -27.81 15.45
C ASN A 311 -17.59 -28.74 15.68
N GLU A 312 -17.77 -29.77 14.84
CA GLU A 312 -18.85 -30.76 14.97
C GLU A 312 -18.71 -31.65 16.23
N GLY A 313 -17.48 -31.95 16.65
CA GLY A 313 -17.21 -32.70 17.89
C GLY A 313 -17.42 -31.91 19.19
N GLY A 314 -17.38 -30.57 19.12
CA GLY A 314 -17.55 -29.67 20.27
C GLY A 314 -19.00 -29.51 20.74
N GLU A 315 -19.98 -29.71 19.86
CA GLU A 315 -21.41 -29.56 20.16
C GLU A 315 -22.00 -30.72 20.99
N LYS A 316 -21.28 -31.84 21.16
CA LYS A 316 -21.70 -33.00 21.96
C LYS A 316 -21.20 -33.00 23.41
N ARG A 317 -20.88 -31.84 24.00
CA ARG A 317 -20.63 -31.75 25.45
C ARG A 317 -21.90 -31.25 26.15
N PRO A 318 -22.58 -32.07 26.98
CA PRO A 318 -23.66 -31.56 27.80
C PRO A 318 -23.10 -30.57 28.80
N GLY A 319 -23.65 -29.34 28.83
CA GLY A 319 -23.24 -28.29 29.76
C GLY A 319 -23.38 -28.73 31.23
N PRO A 320 -22.71 -28.05 32.17
CA PRO A 320 -22.78 -28.40 33.58
C PRO A 320 -24.22 -28.17 34.07
N LYS A 321 -24.98 -29.25 34.28
CA LYS A 321 -26.23 -29.18 35.03
C LYS A 321 -25.87 -28.73 36.46
N ARG A 322 -26.47 -27.62 36.90
CA ARG A 322 -26.52 -27.21 38.31
C ARG A 322 -26.93 -28.42 39.18
N PRO A 323 -26.24 -28.73 40.28
CA PRO A 323 -26.71 -29.78 41.16
C PRO A 323 -27.94 -29.26 41.93
N ALA A 324 -29.08 -29.90 41.70
CA ALA A 324 -30.19 -29.87 42.64
C ALA A 324 -29.87 -30.86 43.78
N ALA A 325 -30.20 -30.45 45.00
CA ALA A 325 -29.94 -31.20 46.23
C ALA A 325 -30.74 -32.51 46.28
N SER A 326 -30.06 -33.61 46.66
CA SER A 326 -30.63 -34.70 47.46
C SER A 326 -29.51 -35.59 48.00
N GLU A 327 -29.70 -36.04 49.24
CA GLU A 327 -28.77 -36.75 50.10
C GLU A 327 -28.55 -38.24 49.73
N ALA A 328 -27.45 -38.75 50.31
CA ALA A 328 -27.24 -40.12 50.82
C ALA A 328 -26.65 -41.24 49.91
N ASP A 329 -25.50 -41.73 50.43
CA ASP A 329 -24.99 -43.11 50.48
C ASP A 329 -24.15 -43.73 49.34
N GLY A 330 -22.91 -44.09 49.69
CA GLY A 330 -22.41 -45.46 49.50
C GLY A 330 -21.49 -45.79 48.32
N GLU A 331 -20.19 -45.95 48.62
CA GLU A 331 -19.23 -46.93 48.08
C GLU A 331 -18.67 -46.84 46.63
N GLY A 332 -17.35 -46.60 46.58
CA GLY A 332 -16.35 -47.41 45.86
C GLY A 332 -16.55 -47.77 44.39
N GLY A 333 -15.91 -47.02 43.47
CA GLY A 333 -15.81 -47.42 42.06
C GLY A 333 -14.62 -46.79 41.33
N HIS A 334 -13.62 -47.61 41.01
CA HIS A 334 -12.45 -47.31 40.19
C HIS A 334 -12.86 -46.77 38.79
N VAL A 335 -12.52 -45.53 38.46
CA VAL A 335 -12.69 -45.00 37.08
C VAL A 335 -11.38 -45.21 36.32
N LYS A 336 -11.42 -46.13 35.35
CA LYS A 336 -10.33 -46.43 34.41
C LYS A 336 -10.01 -45.20 33.55
N ASN A 337 -8.72 -44.86 33.49
CA ASN A 337 -8.14 -43.97 32.50
C ASN A 337 -8.33 -44.55 31.09
N GLY A 338 -9.31 -44.04 30.32
CA GLY A 338 -9.58 -44.46 28.94
C GLY A 338 -9.50 -43.33 27.90
N ASP A 339 -9.31 -42.07 28.31
CA ASP A 339 -9.46 -40.91 27.43
C ASP A 339 -8.16 -40.40 26.79
N GLY A 340 -7.01 -41.01 27.15
CA GLY A 340 -5.69 -40.66 26.64
C GLY A 340 -5.34 -41.36 25.32
N GLU A 341 -5.64 -42.65 25.22
CA GLU A 341 -5.25 -43.48 24.06
C GLU A 341 -6.07 -43.18 22.81
N ALA A 342 -7.39 -43.00 22.93
CA ALA A 342 -8.26 -42.66 21.79
C ALA A 342 -7.89 -41.31 21.14
N LYS A 343 -7.34 -40.36 21.93
CA LYS A 343 -6.89 -39.06 21.42
C LYS A 343 -5.54 -39.12 20.72
N HIS A 344 -4.67 -40.04 21.13
CA HIS A 344 -3.40 -40.30 20.44
C HIS A 344 -3.64 -41.06 19.12
N ASP A 345 -4.64 -41.94 19.07
CA ASP A 345 -4.99 -42.70 17.86
C ASP A 345 -5.61 -41.82 16.77
N HIS A 346 -6.40 -40.79 17.12
CA HIS A 346 -6.87 -39.79 16.13
C HIS A 346 -5.74 -38.93 15.54
N ARG A 347 -4.57 -38.86 16.20
CA ARG A 347 -3.36 -38.20 15.70
C ARG A 347 -2.56 -39.10 14.75
N ALA A 348 -2.78 -40.42 14.80
CA ALA A 348 -2.02 -41.42 14.06
C ALA A 348 -2.54 -41.68 12.62
N GLY A 349 -3.66 -41.07 12.23
CA GLY A 349 -4.22 -41.21 10.88
C GLY A 349 -3.80 -40.11 9.89
N TYR A 350 -2.61 -40.25 9.27
CA TYR A 350 -2.11 -39.47 8.09
C TYR A 350 -1.77 -37.97 8.38
N VAL A 351 -0.77 -37.26 7.84
CA VAL A 351 0.41 -37.46 6.98
C VAL A 351 1.36 -36.28 7.23
N ASP A 352 2.63 -36.43 6.82
CA ASP A 352 3.73 -35.45 6.80
C ASP A 352 3.45 -34.11 7.51
N PRO A 353 4.10 -33.81 8.66
CA PRO A 353 3.74 -32.67 9.48
C PRO A 353 3.74 -31.38 8.63
N PRO A 354 2.67 -30.57 8.67
CA PRO A 354 2.68 -29.28 7.99
C PRO A 354 3.91 -28.48 8.43
N LEU A 355 4.59 -27.85 7.46
CA LEU A 355 5.72 -26.94 7.74
C LEU A 355 5.37 -26.03 8.90
N ARG A 356 6.05 -26.22 10.01
CA ARG A 356 5.74 -25.52 11.25
C ARG A 356 6.21 -24.08 11.15
N ALA A 357 5.68 -23.21 12.01
CA ALA A 357 6.03 -21.79 11.96
C ALA A 357 7.55 -21.58 12.03
N SER A 358 8.24 -22.34 12.88
CA SER A 358 9.69 -22.30 13.06
C SER A 358 10.51 -22.68 11.81
N GLU A 359 9.94 -23.45 10.88
CA GLU A 359 10.60 -23.95 9.67
C GLU A 359 10.45 -22.99 8.48
N LYS A 360 9.74 -21.86 8.69
CA LYS A 360 9.53 -20.83 7.66
C LYS A 360 10.79 -20.02 7.43
N ARG A 361 10.84 -19.37 6.25
CA ARG A 361 11.89 -18.39 5.96
C ARG A 361 11.86 -17.28 7.02
N ARG A 362 13.03 -16.90 7.50
CA ARG A 362 13.18 -15.82 8.49
C ARG A 362 13.07 -14.46 7.80
N LEU A 363 12.41 -13.51 8.46
CA LEU A 363 12.36 -12.11 8.05
C LEU A 363 13.32 -11.28 8.90
N TYR A 364 13.81 -10.18 8.35
CA TYR A 364 14.47 -9.14 9.12
C TYR A 364 13.66 -7.84 9.14
N TYR A 365 13.54 -7.26 10.32
CA TYR A 365 13.14 -5.86 10.50
C TYR A 365 14.08 -5.22 11.51
N GLY A 366 14.78 -4.19 11.07
CA GLY A 366 15.61 -3.32 11.90
C GLY A 366 15.34 -1.84 11.63
N PRO A 367 15.95 -0.94 12.42
CA PRO A 367 15.86 0.51 12.24
C PRO A 367 16.18 0.96 10.80
N GLU A 368 17.11 0.29 10.14
CA GLU A 368 17.54 0.54 8.75
C GLU A 368 16.58 -0.01 7.69
N THR A 369 15.44 -0.57 8.08
CA THR A 369 14.45 -1.18 7.17
C THR A 369 13.12 -0.43 7.14
N PRO A 370 13.08 0.85 6.72
CA PRO A 370 11.83 1.59 6.62
C PRO A 370 10.87 0.91 5.63
N VAL A 371 9.61 0.77 6.05
CA VAL A 371 8.60 -0.01 5.33
C VAL A 371 7.64 0.93 4.58
N LEU A 372 7.51 0.79 3.26
CA LEU A 372 6.45 1.45 2.51
C LEU A 372 5.12 0.74 2.77
N ALA A 373 4.13 1.48 3.25
CA ALA A 373 2.81 0.94 3.54
C ALA A 373 2.09 0.41 2.27
N PRO A 374 1.15 -0.54 2.42
CA PRO A 374 0.20 -0.85 1.37
C PRO A 374 -0.75 0.34 1.20
N LEU A 375 -0.70 0.96 0.02
CA LEU A 375 -1.43 2.19 -0.30
C LEU A 375 -2.46 1.91 -1.38
N THR A 376 -3.75 1.91 -1.06
CA THR A 376 -4.78 1.68 -2.08
C THR A 376 -4.75 2.80 -3.12
N THR A 377 -4.85 2.46 -4.41
CA THR A 377 -4.74 3.33 -5.59
C THR A 377 -3.31 3.79 -5.95
N GLN A 378 -2.41 3.98 -4.98
CA GLN A 378 -1.08 4.58 -5.23
C GLN A 378 0.10 3.64 -4.96
N GLY A 379 -0.11 2.51 -4.29
CA GLY A 379 0.89 1.47 -4.07
C GLY A 379 1.18 0.62 -5.32
N ASN A 380 1.06 1.21 -6.51
CA ASN A 380 1.34 0.56 -7.78
C ASN A 380 2.84 0.36 -8.00
N LEU A 381 3.20 -0.58 -8.88
CA LEU A 381 4.59 -0.98 -9.12
C LEU A 381 5.51 0.21 -9.47
N PRO A 382 5.13 1.16 -10.35
CA PRO A 382 5.97 2.32 -10.64
C PRO A 382 6.31 3.18 -9.41
N PHE A 383 5.33 3.42 -8.54
CA PHE A 383 5.54 4.17 -7.31
C PHE A 383 6.42 3.43 -6.31
N ARG A 384 6.19 2.12 -6.13
CA ARG A 384 7.01 1.30 -5.22
C ARG A 384 8.46 1.22 -5.69
N ARG A 385 8.68 1.07 -7.01
CA ARG A 385 10.03 1.09 -7.61
C ARG A 385 10.75 2.41 -7.34
N LEU A 386 10.06 3.55 -7.48
CA LEU A 386 10.61 4.86 -7.12
C LEU A 386 10.98 4.93 -5.62
N CYS A 387 10.12 4.43 -4.73
CA CYS A 387 10.42 4.40 -3.30
C CYS A 387 11.63 3.51 -2.97
N VAL A 388 11.77 2.36 -3.65
CA VAL A 388 12.91 1.44 -3.48
C VAL A 388 14.21 2.10 -3.94
N SER A 389 14.23 2.80 -5.09
CA SER A 389 15.42 3.55 -5.52
C SER A 389 15.80 4.68 -4.57
N LEU A 390 14.87 5.12 -3.73
CA LEU A 390 15.09 6.17 -2.73
C LEU A 390 15.31 5.61 -1.31
N GLY A 391 15.44 4.29 -1.14
CA GLY A 391 15.84 3.66 0.12
C GLY A 391 14.76 2.89 0.87
N ALA A 392 13.54 2.73 0.34
CA ALA A 392 12.54 1.85 0.93
C ALA A 392 13.03 0.38 0.93
N GLN A 393 13.02 -0.27 2.09
CA GLN A 393 13.57 -1.62 2.25
C GLN A 393 12.52 -2.73 2.27
N VAL A 394 11.26 -2.39 2.55
CA VAL A 394 10.13 -3.32 2.46
C VAL A 394 8.98 -2.62 1.77
N THR A 395 8.36 -3.29 0.80
CA THR A 395 7.20 -2.77 0.06
C THR A 395 6.06 -3.78 0.13
N TRP A 396 4.82 -3.26 0.10
CA TRP A 396 3.62 -4.10 0.06
C TRP A 396 2.83 -3.81 -1.21
N SER A 397 2.19 -4.84 -1.76
CA SER A 397 1.14 -4.65 -2.77
C SER A 397 0.04 -3.73 -2.23
N GLU A 398 -0.77 -3.17 -3.12
CA GLU A 398 -2.08 -2.69 -2.72
C GLU A 398 -2.89 -3.84 -2.09
N MET A 399 -3.91 -3.50 -1.30
CA MET A 399 -4.79 -4.47 -0.68
C MET A 399 -5.54 -5.28 -1.77
N ALA A 400 -5.20 -6.56 -1.88
CA ALA A 400 -5.85 -7.48 -2.81
C ALA A 400 -6.99 -8.26 -2.16
N MET A 401 -8.14 -8.32 -2.81
CA MET A 401 -9.31 -9.08 -2.37
C MET A 401 -9.13 -10.56 -2.69
N GLY A 402 -9.24 -11.42 -1.67
CA GLY A 402 -8.97 -12.86 -1.84
C GLY A 402 -9.88 -13.55 -2.88
N LEU A 403 -11.16 -13.17 -2.97
CA LEU A 403 -12.08 -13.83 -3.90
C LEU A 403 -11.77 -13.50 -5.38
N PRO A 404 -11.58 -12.23 -5.79
CA PRO A 404 -11.08 -11.89 -7.12
C PRO A 404 -9.75 -12.58 -7.51
N LEU A 405 -8.81 -12.74 -6.56
CA LEU A 405 -7.58 -13.52 -6.81
C LEU A 405 -7.90 -14.98 -7.17
N LEU A 406 -8.74 -15.65 -6.39
CA LEU A 406 -9.19 -17.02 -6.66
C LEU A 406 -10.01 -17.15 -7.96
N GLN A 407 -10.62 -16.06 -8.43
CA GLN A 407 -11.39 -16.02 -9.68
C GLN A 407 -10.52 -15.69 -10.91
N GLY A 408 -9.22 -15.46 -10.73
CA GLY A 408 -8.31 -15.12 -11.82
C GLY A 408 -8.60 -13.75 -12.42
N GLU A 409 -9.10 -12.78 -11.63
CA GLU A 409 -9.37 -11.43 -12.13
C GLU A 409 -8.07 -10.70 -12.48
N LYS A 410 -7.94 -10.27 -13.74
CA LYS A 410 -6.72 -9.62 -14.24
C LYS A 410 -6.31 -8.39 -13.42
N GLY A 411 -7.28 -7.59 -13.01
CA GLY A 411 -7.04 -6.38 -12.24
C GLY A 411 -6.49 -6.66 -10.84
N GLU A 412 -6.87 -7.78 -10.22
CA GLU A 412 -6.38 -8.16 -8.89
C GLU A 412 -4.99 -8.77 -8.96
N TRP A 413 -4.75 -9.60 -9.97
CA TRP A 413 -3.43 -10.20 -10.21
C TRP A 413 -2.37 -9.17 -10.62
N ALA A 414 -2.77 -8.04 -11.19
CA ALA A 414 -1.85 -6.92 -11.43
C ALA A 414 -1.26 -6.35 -10.14
N LEU A 415 -1.91 -6.51 -8.98
CA LEU A 415 -1.41 -6.04 -7.69
C LEU A 415 -0.25 -6.90 -7.16
N MET A 416 -0.18 -8.18 -7.58
CA MET A 416 0.86 -9.12 -7.15
C MET A 416 2.17 -8.96 -7.93
N LYS A 417 2.14 -8.24 -9.06
CA LYS A 417 3.33 -7.93 -9.85
C LYS A 417 4.27 -7.04 -9.06
N ALA A 418 5.56 -7.36 -9.11
CA ALA A 418 6.64 -6.58 -8.52
C ALA A 418 7.76 -6.37 -9.53
N HIS A 419 8.64 -5.40 -9.30
CA HIS A 419 9.85 -5.24 -10.09
C HIS A 419 11.01 -6.05 -9.47
N GLU A 420 11.99 -6.47 -10.25
CA GLU A 420 13.19 -7.21 -9.81
C GLU A 420 13.96 -6.46 -8.72
N SER A 421 13.94 -5.13 -8.73
CA SER A 421 14.50 -4.30 -7.64
C SER A 421 13.83 -4.54 -6.29
N GLU A 422 12.57 -4.97 -6.28
CA GLU A 422 11.84 -5.36 -5.06
C GLU A 422 12.05 -6.85 -4.69
N ALA A 423 12.61 -7.65 -5.60
CA ALA A 423 12.99 -9.05 -5.41
C ALA A 423 14.46 -9.20 -4.94
N THR A 424 15.03 -8.15 -4.37
CA THR A 424 16.37 -8.15 -3.78
C THR A 424 16.28 -8.19 -2.24
N PRO A 425 17.33 -8.63 -1.53
CA PRO A 425 17.39 -8.57 -0.08
C PRO A 425 17.25 -7.14 0.48
N PRO A 426 16.60 -6.94 1.64
CA PRO A 426 16.60 -5.65 2.33
C PRO A 426 17.98 -5.35 2.94
N ALA A 427 18.23 -4.07 3.22
CA ALA A 427 19.41 -3.63 3.96
C ALA A 427 19.50 -4.34 5.32
N TYR A 428 20.72 -4.76 5.68
CA TYR A 428 20.99 -5.55 6.86
C TYR A 428 22.24 -5.05 7.57
N SER A 429 22.09 -4.54 8.79
CA SER A 429 23.19 -4.11 9.66
C SER A 429 23.10 -4.85 10.99
N PRO A 430 23.81 -5.99 11.15
CA PRO A 430 23.71 -6.80 12.37
C PRO A 430 24.21 -6.00 13.57
N LYS A 431 23.28 -5.61 14.46
CA LYS A 431 23.61 -5.05 15.78
C LYS A 431 23.47 -6.15 16.86
N PRO A 432 24.38 -6.21 17.85
CA PRO A 432 24.25 -7.13 18.98
C PRO A 432 22.88 -6.96 19.66
N GLY A 433 22.10 -8.04 19.75
CA GLY A 433 20.76 -8.05 20.37
C GLY A 433 19.56 -8.08 19.41
N ASN A 434 19.73 -7.69 18.14
CA ASN A 434 18.69 -7.77 17.09
C ASN A 434 18.98 -8.83 16.01
N MET A 435 20.08 -9.57 16.15
CA MET A 435 20.46 -10.62 15.20
C MET A 435 19.59 -11.85 15.42
N VAL A 436 18.82 -12.22 14.39
CA VAL A 436 18.09 -13.49 14.37
C VAL A 436 19.07 -14.61 14.05
N VAL A 437 19.16 -15.60 14.92
CA VAL A 437 19.97 -16.82 14.70
C VAL A 437 19.53 -17.48 13.39
N ASP A 438 20.51 -17.84 12.56
CA ASP A 438 20.32 -18.46 11.23
C ASP A 438 19.53 -17.61 10.21
N TYR A 439 19.55 -16.27 10.33
CA TYR A 439 19.00 -15.41 9.29
C TYR A 439 19.89 -15.38 8.04
N ASP A 440 19.31 -15.80 6.91
CA ASP A 440 19.93 -15.76 5.59
C ASP A 440 19.35 -14.58 4.80
N ASN A 441 20.07 -13.45 4.81
CA ASN A 441 19.65 -12.23 4.11
C ASN A 441 19.47 -12.47 2.60
N SER A 442 20.23 -13.37 1.98
CA SER A 442 20.15 -13.65 0.54
C SER A 442 18.79 -14.23 0.12
N LYS A 443 18.06 -14.82 1.07
CA LYS A 443 16.74 -15.40 0.83
C LYS A 443 15.61 -14.43 1.17
N ASP A 444 15.85 -13.35 1.90
CA ASP A 444 14.82 -12.33 2.18
C ASP A 444 14.62 -11.43 0.95
N LEU A 445 13.46 -10.81 0.85
CA LEU A 445 13.05 -9.99 -0.30
C LEU A 445 12.47 -8.67 0.22
N LYS A 446 12.24 -7.66 -0.64
CA LYS A 446 11.56 -6.42 -0.21
C LYS A 446 10.03 -6.52 -0.36
N PHE A 447 9.54 -7.15 -1.43
CA PHE A 447 8.11 -7.14 -1.80
C PHE A 447 7.26 -8.20 -1.09
N GLY A 448 6.22 -7.77 -0.38
CA GLY A 448 5.16 -8.64 0.16
C GLY A 448 3.78 -8.38 -0.45
N ALA A 449 2.89 -9.38 -0.36
CA ALA A 449 1.50 -9.26 -0.80
C ALA A 449 0.57 -9.00 0.38
N GLN A 450 -0.23 -7.93 0.35
CA GLN A 450 -1.29 -7.72 1.33
C GLN A 450 -2.65 -8.18 0.76
N ILE A 451 -3.34 -9.05 1.50
CA ILE A 451 -4.68 -9.54 1.14
C ILE A 451 -5.76 -9.12 2.15
N ALA A 452 -6.99 -9.04 1.68
CA ALA A 452 -8.19 -8.90 2.49
C ALA A 452 -9.09 -10.14 2.33
N ALA A 453 -9.48 -10.72 3.46
CA ALA A 453 -10.39 -11.85 3.51
C ALA A 453 -11.30 -11.73 4.74
N ASN A 454 -12.52 -12.23 4.63
CA ASN A 454 -13.53 -12.22 5.69
C ASN A 454 -13.81 -13.61 6.28
N LYS A 455 -13.21 -14.68 5.75
CA LYS A 455 -13.46 -16.06 6.16
C LYS A 455 -12.13 -16.85 6.18
N PRO A 456 -11.93 -17.76 7.15
CA PRO A 456 -10.71 -18.58 7.22
C PRO A 456 -10.41 -19.32 5.92
N TRP A 457 -11.42 -20.00 5.33
CA TRP A 457 -11.24 -20.74 4.08
C TRP A 457 -10.77 -19.86 2.92
N LEU A 458 -11.28 -18.62 2.84
CA LEU A 458 -10.94 -17.70 1.78
C LEU A 458 -9.48 -17.25 1.93
N ALA A 459 -9.08 -16.88 3.14
CA ALA A 459 -7.71 -16.47 3.44
C ALA A 459 -6.71 -17.61 3.16
N MET A 460 -7.01 -18.83 3.59
CA MET A 460 -6.15 -20.00 3.40
C MET A 460 -6.00 -20.37 1.93
N LYS A 461 -7.11 -20.51 1.18
CA LYS A 461 -7.04 -20.83 -0.24
C LYS A 461 -6.30 -19.76 -1.04
N THR A 462 -6.54 -18.48 -0.73
CA THR A 462 -5.81 -17.37 -1.35
C THR A 462 -4.32 -17.46 -1.05
N THR A 463 -3.95 -17.74 0.20
CA THR A 463 -2.55 -17.88 0.63
C THR A 463 -1.86 -19.01 -0.11
N GLU A 464 -2.46 -20.20 -0.17
CA GLU A 464 -1.88 -21.34 -0.87
C GLU A 464 -1.70 -21.05 -2.37
N VAL A 465 -2.70 -20.43 -3.02
CA VAL A 465 -2.60 -20.02 -4.43
C VAL A 465 -1.47 -19.00 -4.65
N LEU A 466 -1.36 -17.98 -3.79
CA LEU A 466 -0.30 -16.96 -3.92
C LEU A 466 1.08 -17.58 -3.74
N THR A 467 1.26 -18.43 -2.73
CA THR A 467 2.57 -19.08 -2.51
C THR A 467 2.94 -20.10 -3.59
N ALA A 468 1.95 -20.65 -4.32
CA ALA A 468 2.19 -21.53 -5.45
C ALA A 468 2.52 -20.76 -6.75
N LEU A 469 1.92 -19.60 -6.97
CA LEU A 469 2.00 -18.86 -8.23
C LEU A 469 2.94 -17.64 -8.20
N CYS A 470 3.34 -17.17 -7.02
CA CYS A 470 4.20 -16.00 -6.84
C CYS A 470 5.44 -16.39 -6.00
N PRO A 471 6.50 -16.91 -6.62
CA PRO A 471 7.70 -17.37 -5.90
C PRO A 471 8.49 -16.22 -5.26
N ASN A 472 8.38 -15.00 -5.80
CA ASN A 472 9.11 -13.82 -5.31
C ASN A 472 8.25 -13.01 -4.34
N LEU A 473 7.57 -13.67 -3.40
CA LEU A 473 6.90 -13.02 -2.29
C LEU A 473 7.77 -13.10 -1.05
N ARG A 474 8.01 -11.95 -0.41
CA ARG A 474 8.64 -11.85 0.89
C ARG A 474 7.78 -12.45 1.99
N ALA A 475 6.51 -12.06 2.03
CA ALA A 475 5.53 -12.44 3.03
C ALA A 475 4.11 -12.18 2.49
N ILE A 476 3.11 -12.77 3.15
CA ILE A 476 1.70 -12.45 2.93
C ILE A 476 1.15 -11.76 4.18
N ASP A 477 0.63 -10.54 4.02
CA ASP A 477 0.02 -9.75 5.08
C ASP A 477 -1.51 -9.83 5.03
N LEU A 478 -2.15 -10.06 6.18
CA LEU A 478 -3.61 -9.98 6.29
C LEU A 478 -4.03 -8.57 6.72
N ASN A 479 -4.77 -7.87 5.86
CA ASN A 479 -5.31 -6.57 6.18
C ASN A 479 -6.46 -6.68 7.20
N CYS A 480 -6.19 -6.23 8.42
CA CYS A 480 -7.15 -6.08 9.51
C CYS A 480 -7.29 -4.61 9.96
N GLY A 481 -6.82 -3.65 9.16
CA GLY A 481 -6.78 -2.22 9.51
C GLY A 481 -7.64 -1.32 8.63
N CYS A 482 -8.04 -1.80 7.45
CA CYS A 482 -8.79 -1.03 6.46
C CYS A 482 -10.15 -0.55 7.02
N PRO A 483 -10.42 0.77 7.08
CA PRO A 483 -11.67 1.31 7.62
C PRO A 483 -12.77 1.46 6.56
N ILE A 484 -12.53 1.06 5.31
CA ILE A 484 -13.46 1.23 4.19
C ILE A 484 -14.77 0.51 4.47
N ASP A 485 -15.89 1.22 4.33
CA ASP A 485 -17.21 0.69 4.70
C ASP A 485 -17.58 -0.54 3.87
N LEU A 486 -17.28 -0.56 2.57
CA LEU A 486 -17.54 -1.73 1.71
C LEU A 486 -16.83 -2.98 2.22
N VAL A 487 -15.54 -2.86 2.52
CA VAL A 487 -14.69 -3.96 3.02
C VAL A 487 -15.17 -4.40 4.41
N CYS A 488 -15.49 -3.44 5.28
CA CYS A 488 -15.96 -3.72 6.63
C CYS A 488 -17.34 -4.38 6.65
N ARG A 489 -18.26 -3.98 5.76
CA ARG A 489 -19.60 -4.59 5.63
C ARG A 489 -19.52 -6.05 5.20
N GLN A 490 -18.51 -6.41 4.42
CA GLN A 490 -18.22 -7.80 4.07
C GLN A 490 -17.57 -8.59 5.23
N GLY A 491 -17.23 -7.94 6.34
CA GLY A 491 -16.55 -8.56 7.48
C GLY A 491 -15.04 -8.73 7.31
N ALA A 492 -14.42 -7.98 6.40
CA ALA A 492 -12.96 -7.92 6.19
C ALA A 492 -12.40 -6.59 6.72
N GLY A 493 -11.07 -6.40 6.64
CA GLY A 493 -10.41 -5.18 7.10
C GLY A 493 -10.58 -5.00 8.62
N SER A 494 -10.80 -3.76 9.06
CA SER A 494 -10.94 -3.44 10.48
C SER A 494 -12.12 -4.12 11.20
N ALA A 495 -13.10 -4.67 10.46
CA ALA A 495 -14.16 -5.49 11.07
C ALA A 495 -13.63 -6.78 11.72
N MET A 496 -12.46 -7.28 11.28
CA MET A 496 -11.83 -8.47 11.86
C MET A 496 -11.36 -8.23 13.31
N LEU A 497 -11.11 -6.97 13.71
CA LEU A 497 -10.62 -6.60 15.03
C LEU A 497 -11.63 -6.86 16.15
N ASP A 498 -12.93 -6.92 15.83
CA ASP A 498 -13.97 -7.27 16.80
C ASP A 498 -14.10 -8.80 16.96
N THR A 499 -13.49 -9.60 16.07
CA THR A 499 -13.61 -11.06 16.00
C THR A 499 -12.29 -11.79 16.29
N HIS A 500 -11.72 -11.55 17.47
CA HIS A 500 -10.38 -12.05 17.88
C HIS A 500 -10.14 -13.55 17.65
N SER A 501 -11.07 -14.43 18.06
CA SER A 501 -10.94 -15.89 17.88
C SER A 501 -10.91 -16.30 16.39
N LYS A 502 -11.75 -15.65 15.57
CA LYS A 502 -11.78 -15.89 14.12
C LYS A 502 -10.51 -15.40 13.44
N LEU A 503 -10.00 -14.23 13.83
CA LEU A 503 -8.76 -13.68 13.29
C LEU A 503 -7.56 -14.59 13.60
N GLU A 504 -7.44 -15.04 14.85
CA GLU A 504 -6.40 -15.99 15.25
C GLU A 504 -6.46 -17.30 14.44
N LYS A 505 -7.65 -17.92 14.33
CA LYS A 505 -7.85 -19.14 13.52
C LYS A 505 -7.49 -18.91 12.05
N THR A 506 -7.81 -17.74 11.51
CA THR A 506 -7.50 -17.38 10.13
C THR A 506 -5.99 -17.29 9.91
N LEU A 507 -5.27 -16.57 10.78
CA LEU A 507 -3.83 -16.39 10.69
C LEU A 507 -3.07 -17.72 10.87
N ARG A 508 -3.49 -18.55 11.83
CA ARG A 508 -2.94 -19.91 12.03
C ARG A 508 -3.09 -20.76 10.78
N GLY A 509 -4.29 -20.79 10.21
CA GLY A 509 -4.57 -21.52 8.97
C GLY A 509 -3.72 -21.01 7.79
N MET A 510 -3.58 -19.69 7.64
CA MET A 510 -2.69 -19.10 6.63
C MET A 510 -1.24 -19.54 6.84
N ASN A 511 -0.78 -19.58 8.09
CA ASN A 511 0.57 -19.99 8.42
C ASN A 511 0.82 -21.46 8.03
N LEU A 512 -0.16 -22.34 8.25
CA LEU A 512 -0.05 -23.75 7.91
C LEU A 512 0.06 -24.00 6.39
N VAL A 513 -0.66 -23.22 5.57
CA VAL A 513 -0.75 -23.48 4.12
C VAL A 513 0.28 -22.73 3.27
N SER A 514 0.95 -21.72 3.84
CA SER A 514 1.87 -20.82 3.12
C SER A 514 3.25 -21.40 2.79
N GLY A 515 3.54 -22.64 3.20
CA GLY A 515 4.86 -23.25 3.01
C GLY A 515 5.97 -22.37 3.64
N PRO A 516 7.08 -22.08 2.93
CA PRO A 516 8.18 -21.28 3.49
C PRO A 516 7.86 -19.78 3.63
N THR A 517 6.78 -19.30 3.01
CA THR A 517 6.42 -17.88 3.01
C THR A 517 5.84 -17.46 4.37
N PRO A 518 6.41 -16.46 5.05
CA PRO A 518 5.90 -15.98 6.33
C PRO A 518 4.57 -15.22 6.22
N ILE A 519 3.76 -15.29 7.28
CA ILE A 519 2.51 -14.55 7.41
C ILE A 519 2.68 -13.37 8.37
N THR A 520 2.14 -12.22 7.99
CA THR A 520 2.14 -10.99 8.80
C THR A 520 0.72 -10.44 8.93
N VAL A 521 0.50 -9.51 9.86
CA VAL A 521 -0.81 -8.88 10.03
C VAL A 521 -0.69 -7.38 10.28
N LYS A 522 -1.52 -6.59 9.58
CA LYS A 522 -1.66 -5.15 9.81
C LYS A 522 -2.98 -4.83 10.51
N ILE A 523 -2.90 -4.27 11.71
CA ILE A 523 -4.04 -3.93 12.57
C ILE A 523 -4.12 -2.41 12.87
N ARG A 524 -5.22 -2.02 13.52
CA ARG A 524 -5.45 -0.69 14.13
C ARG A 524 -5.60 -0.86 15.64
N MET A 525 -5.60 0.25 16.39
CA MET A 525 -5.80 0.25 17.85
C MET A 525 -7.09 -0.47 18.29
N GLY A 526 -8.11 -0.48 17.43
CA GLY A 526 -9.42 -1.05 17.68
C GLY A 526 -10.45 -0.46 16.71
N THR A 527 -11.71 -0.89 16.81
CA THR A 527 -12.78 -0.35 15.97
C THR A 527 -13.35 0.97 16.49
N LYS A 528 -13.37 1.16 17.82
CA LYS A 528 -13.96 2.33 18.49
C LYS A 528 -12.89 3.29 19.00
N ASP A 529 -13.21 4.59 18.96
CA ASP A 529 -12.40 5.61 19.63
C ASP A 529 -12.44 5.43 21.16
N LYS A 530 -11.33 5.72 21.84
CA LYS A 530 -11.16 5.60 23.32
C LYS A 530 -11.40 4.20 23.91
N GLN A 531 -11.55 3.17 23.08
CA GLN A 531 -11.68 1.78 23.51
C GLN A 531 -10.70 0.92 22.71
N PRO A 532 -9.38 1.11 22.89
CA PRO A 532 -8.42 0.33 22.15
C PRO A 532 -8.41 -1.13 22.63
N THR A 533 -8.31 -2.07 21.68
CA THR A 533 -8.32 -3.52 21.92
C THR A 533 -7.05 -4.20 21.41
N ALA A 534 -6.17 -3.48 20.72
CA ALA A 534 -5.01 -4.07 20.08
C ALA A 534 -4.03 -4.73 21.05
N GLU A 535 -3.89 -4.24 22.29
CA GLU A 535 -3.01 -4.85 23.29
C GLU A 535 -3.42 -6.29 23.60
N LYS A 536 -4.71 -6.49 23.90
CA LYS A 536 -5.32 -7.82 24.12
C LYS A 536 -5.22 -8.70 22.88
N LEU A 537 -5.39 -8.11 21.69
CA LEU A 537 -5.25 -8.83 20.43
C LEU A 537 -3.81 -9.29 20.21
N CYS A 538 -2.81 -8.42 20.40
CA CYS A 538 -1.38 -8.75 20.29
C CYS A 538 -1.02 -9.90 21.24
N GLN A 539 -1.42 -9.81 22.51
CA GLN A 539 -1.21 -10.88 23.48
C GLN A 539 -1.80 -12.20 22.99
N ARG A 540 -3.04 -12.19 22.48
CA ARG A 540 -3.71 -13.37 21.94
C ARG A 540 -3.01 -13.95 20.71
N LEU A 541 -2.54 -13.11 19.79
CA LEU A 541 -1.84 -13.57 18.59
C LEU A 541 -0.49 -14.22 18.93
N ILE A 542 0.17 -13.71 19.97
CA ILE A 542 1.48 -14.16 20.43
C ILE A 542 1.42 -15.41 21.30
N LEU A 543 0.46 -15.48 22.23
CA LEU A 543 0.38 -16.58 23.21
C LEU A 543 -0.65 -17.65 22.82
N GLY A 544 -1.57 -17.33 21.91
CA GLY A 544 -2.78 -18.11 21.66
C GLY A 544 -3.93 -17.68 22.56
N GLY A 545 -5.17 -17.89 22.09
CA GLY A 545 -6.35 -17.69 22.92
C GLY A 545 -6.57 -18.82 23.95
N PRO A 546 -7.41 -18.60 24.99
CA PRO A 546 -7.76 -19.67 25.94
C PRO A 546 -8.47 -20.87 25.28
N GLU A 547 -9.12 -20.62 24.14
CA GLU A 547 -9.76 -21.65 23.30
C GLU A 547 -8.77 -22.33 22.35
N ALA A 548 -7.56 -21.77 22.19
CA ALA A 548 -6.58 -22.29 21.27
C ALA A 548 -5.86 -23.47 21.92
N GLN A 549 -6.32 -24.68 21.58
CA GLN A 549 -5.64 -25.92 21.97
C GLN A 549 -4.30 -26.11 21.23
N GLU A 550 -4.02 -25.30 20.20
CA GLU A 550 -2.94 -25.50 19.21
C GLU A 550 -1.76 -24.52 19.34
N GLY A 551 -1.65 -23.73 20.42
CA GLY A 551 -0.54 -22.78 20.61
C GLY A 551 -0.77 -21.40 19.98
N PRO A 552 0.25 -20.65 19.54
CA PRO A 552 0.11 -19.28 19.05
C PRO A 552 -0.34 -19.20 17.57
N SER A 553 -0.61 -17.99 17.06
CA SER A 553 -0.98 -17.80 15.64
C SER A 553 0.18 -17.99 14.66
N GLY A 554 1.42 -17.85 15.14
CA GLY A 554 2.64 -18.01 14.35
C GLY A 554 2.92 -16.89 13.33
N VAL A 555 2.32 -15.71 13.49
CA VAL A 555 2.64 -14.54 12.66
C VAL A 555 4.09 -14.10 12.87
N ALA A 556 4.73 -13.64 11.80
CA ALA A 556 6.12 -13.17 11.79
C ALA A 556 6.25 -11.68 12.16
N CYS A 557 5.22 -10.87 11.88
CA CYS A 557 5.22 -9.45 12.21
C CYS A 557 3.80 -8.98 12.46
N ILE A 558 3.64 -8.10 13.46
CA ILE A 558 2.42 -7.35 13.72
C ILE A 558 2.71 -5.88 13.43
N THR A 559 1.98 -5.29 12.48
CA THR A 559 2.03 -3.85 12.22
C THR A 559 0.84 -3.17 12.88
N LEU A 560 1.07 -2.21 13.77
CA LEU A 560 0.02 -1.46 14.45
C LEU A 560 -0.08 -0.02 13.92
N HIS A 561 -1.21 0.32 13.32
CA HIS A 561 -1.55 1.72 13.06
C HIS A 561 -2.10 2.37 14.32
N GLY A 562 -1.48 3.46 14.77
CA GLY A 562 -1.80 4.22 15.98
C GLY A 562 -3.13 4.99 15.91
N ARG A 563 -4.12 4.49 15.19
CA ARG A 563 -5.48 5.04 15.19
C ARG A 563 -6.50 3.93 15.30
N SER A 564 -7.67 4.24 15.85
CA SER A 564 -8.85 3.39 15.74
C SER A 564 -9.46 3.48 14.33
N LYS A 565 -10.35 2.55 13.99
CA LYS A 565 -11.15 2.64 12.76
C LYS A 565 -11.98 3.92 12.73
N GLN A 566 -12.70 4.23 13.82
CA GLN A 566 -13.56 5.42 13.92
C GLN A 566 -12.79 6.73 13.78
N GLN A 567 -11.57 6.80 14.31
CA GLN A 567 -10.73 7.99 14.16
C GLN A 567 -10.36 8.28 12.71
N ARG A 568 -10.38 7.26 11.83
CA ARG A 568 -9.93 7.35 10.43
C ARG A 568 -8.60 8.09 10.34
N TYR A 569 -8.61 9.36 9.93
CA TYR A 569 -7.46 10.26 9.91
C TYR A 569 -7.70 11.61 10.59
N THR A 570 -8.82 11.77 11.30
CA THR A 570 -9.24 13.01 11.99
C THR A 570 -8.36 13.42 13.18
N ARG A 571 -7.51 12.51 13.67
CA ARG A 571 -6.61 12.74 14.81
C ARG A 571 -5.19 12.33 14.47
N SER A 572 -4.22 12.76 15.28
CA SER A 572 -2.85 12.23 15.21
C SER A 572 -2.80 10.75 15.59
N ALA A 573 -1.79 10.05 15.09
CA ALA A 573 -1.49 8.71 15.54
C ALA A 573 -0.99 8.71 16.99
N ASP A 574 -1.51 7.78 17.79
CA ASP A 574 -1.17 7.56 19.20
C ASP A 574 0.05 6.62 19.30
N TRP A 575 1.23 7.22 19.35
CA TRP A 575 2.50 6.49 19.48
C TRP A 575 2.80 6.03 20.91
N ASP A 576 2.16 6.62 21.92
CA ASP A 576 2.24 6.16 23.31
C ASP A 576 1.53 4.81 23.48
N TYR A 577 0.39 4.64 22.83
CA TYR A 577 -0.29 3.35 22.80
C TYR A 577 0.48 2.30 21.99
N ILE A 578 1.15 2.70 20.89
CA ILE A 578 2.09 1.82 20.18
C ILE A 578 3.25 1.42 21.11
N ALA A 579 3.81 2.35 21.88
CA ALA A 579 4.88 2.10 22.85
C ALA A 579 4.44 1.11 23.94
N SER A 580 3.20 1.25 24.41
CA SER A 580 2.60 0.35 25.40
C SER A 580 2.47 -1.07 24.85
N CYS A 581 1.97 -1.23 23.62
CA CYS A 581 1.88 -2.53 22.95
C CYS A 581 3.27 -3.14 22.68
N SER A 582 4.24 -2.33 22.25
CA SER A 582 5.63 -2.74 22.03
C SER A 582 6.28 -3.24 23.31
N THR A 583 6.10 -2.50 24.42
CA THR A 583 6.59 -2.88 25.74
C THR A 583 5.95 -4.18 26.22
N LEU A 584 4.65 -4.38 25.98
CA LEU A 584 3.99 -5.66 26.25
C LEU A 584 4.68 -6.80 25.48
N ILE A 585 4.92 -6.64 24.18
CA ILE A 585 5.59 -7.66 23.35
C ILE A 585 7.01 -7.96 23.86
N LYS A 586 7.75 -6.93 24.27
CA LYS A 586 9.08 -7.08 24.88
C LYS A 586 9.02 -7.74 26.27
N ASN A 587 8.00 -7.47 27.07
CA ASN A 587 7.81 -8.14 28.35
C ASN A 587 7.46 -9.61 28.16
N LEU A 588 6.64 -9.94 27.16
CA LEU A 588 6.41 -11.32 26.74
C LEU A 588 7.72 -11.99 26.27
N ARG A 589 8.62 -11.22 25.60
CA ARG A 589 9.98 -11.67 25.22
C ARG A 589 10.81 -12.06 26.45
N ALA A 590 10.76 -11.27 27.51
CA ALA A 590 11.52 -11.50 28.73
C ALA A 590 10.92 -12.61 29.61
N GLN A 591 9.59 -12.68 29.72
CA GLN A 591 8.90 -13.68 30.54
C GLN A 591 8.99 -15.09 29.96
N ASN A 592 8.91 -15.25 28.63
CA ASN A 592 9.15 -16.55 27.98
C ASN A 592 10.59 -17.06 28.20
N ALA A 593 11.56 -16.17 28.38
CA ALA A 593 12.95 -16.55 28.70
C ALA A 593 13.15 -16.93 30.19
N ALA A 594 12.26 -16.48 31.08
CA ALA A 594 12.39 -16.66 32.54
C ALA A 594 11.47 -17.76 33.12
N VAL A 595 10.34 -18.07 32.46
CA VAL A 595 9.38 -19.09 32.92
C VAL A 595 9.68 -20.40 32.19
N THR A 596 10.72 -21.10 32.64
CA THR A 596 11.18 -22.39 32.07
C THR A 596 10.45 -23.61 32.65
N ASP A 597 9.28 -23.45 33.30
CA ASP A 597 8.58 -24.59 33.90
C ASP A 597 7.08 -24.32 34.20
N THR A 598 6.22 -24.26 33.17
CA THR A 598 4.77 -24.51 33.35
C THR A 598 4.11 -25.10 32.09
N ILE A 599 3.04 -25.87 32.30
CA ILE A 599 2.24 -26.68 31.34
C ILE A 599 1.63 -25.88 30.14
N ARG A 600 1.85 -24.57 30.03
CA ARG A 600 1.29 -23.69 28.97
C ARG A 600 2.36 -23.04 28.08
N GLU A 601 3.55 -23.62 28.00
CA GLU A 601 4.56 -23.14 27.06
C GLU A 601 4.09 -23.33 25.60
N PRO A 602 4.08 -22.27 24.76
CA PRO A 602 3.90 -22.45 23.33
C PRO A 602 5.09 -23.20 22.74
N ASP A 603 4.86 -24.39 22.18
CA ASP A 603 5.89 -25.23 21.54
C ASP A 603 6.77 -24.39 20.62
N ALA A 604 8.09 -24.38 20.85
CA ALA A 604 9.05 -23.59 20.08
C ALA A 604 8.94 -23.82 18.56
N ARG A 605 8.42 -24.98 18.15
CA ARG A 605 8.20 -25.31 16.74
C ARG A 605 7.05 -24.51 16.12
N ASP A 606 6.07 -24.11 16.90
CA ASP A 606 4.87 -23.39 16.47
C ASP A 606 5.03 -21.86 16.57
N GLN A 607 6.19 -21.41 17.05
CA GLN A 607 6.58 -20.01 17.10
C GLN A 607 7.21 -19.56 15.77
N ALA A 608 6.95 -18.31 15.37
CA ALA A 608 7.50 -17.76 14.14
C ALA A 608 9.02 -17.56 14.29
N PRO A 609 9.84 -17.80 13.24
CA PRO A 609 11.29 -17.87 13.35
C PRO A 609 11.88 -16.47 13.20
N THR A 610 11.36 -15.53 13.97
CA THR A 610 11.54 -14.09 13.72
C THR A 610 12.49 -13.42 14.69
N THR A 611 12.59 -13.90 15.92
CA THR A 611 13.57 -13.41 16.90
C THR A 611 14.15 -14.60 17.67
N ASN A 612 15.26 -14.41 18.37
CA ASN A 612 15.91 -15.50 19.14
C ASN A 612 15.02 -16.12 20.23
N ALA A 613 13.89 -15.48 20.54
CA ALA A 613 12.87 -15.93 21.48
C ALA A 613 11.54 -16.33 20.80
N GLY A 614 11.51 -16.48 19.47
CA GLY A 614 10.35 -16.95 18.69
C GLY A 614 9.13 -16.00 18.64
N LEU A 615 9.30 -14.72 18.98
CA LEU A 615 8.24 -13.73 18.97
C LEU A 615 8.24 -12.87 17.70
N PRO A 616 7.05 -12.45 17.19
CA PRO A 616 6.92 -11.61 16.00
C PRO A 616 7.63 -10.27 16.16
N TYR A 617 8.10 -9.73 15.04
CA TYR A 617 8.47 -8.32 14.94
C TYR A 617 7.27 -7.41 15.17
N PHE A 618 7.53 -6.21 15.66
CA PHE A 618 6.54 -5.19 15.89
C PHE A 618 6.86 -3.91 15.12
N CYS A 619 5.99 -3.56 14.17
CA CYS A 619 6.14 -2.41 13.29
C CYS A 619 5.12 -1.31 13.65
N GLY A 620 5.61 -0.12 13.96
CA GLY A 620 4.77 1.05 14.25
C GLY A 620 4.32 1.75 12.96
N ASN A 621 3.08 2.26 12.92
CA ASN A 621 2.57 2.99 11.76
C ASN A 621 1.72 4.18 12.16
N GLY A 622 1.96 5.32 11.50
CA GLY A 622 1.13 6.52 11.58
C GLY A 622 1.96 7.79 11.62
N ASP A 623 1.63 8.75 10.75
CA ASP A 623 2.13 10.13 10.81
C ASP A 623 3.65 10.34 10.79
N VAL A 624 4.40 9.38 10.25
CA VAL A 624 5.83 9.54 9.95
C VAL A 624 5.99 10.40 8.69
N LEU A 625 6.49 11.63 8.83
CA LEU A 625 6.67 12.60 7.74
C LEU A 625 8.10 13.11 7.59
N SER A 626 8.97 12.80 8.54
CA SER A 626 10.35 13.26 8.59
C SER A 626 11.29 12.19 9.16
N PRO A 627 12.61 12.30 8.94
CA PRO A 627 13.59 11.44 9.61
C PRO A 627 13.55 11.60 11.13
N GLU A 628 13.24 12.81 11.64
CA GLU A 628 13.07 13.06 13.08
C GLU A 628 11.89 12.27 13.65
N ASP A 629 10.73 12.26 12.97
CA ASP A 629 9.58 11.43 13.40
C ASP A 629 9.98 9.95 13.45
N TYR A 630 10.65 9.45 12.41
CA TYR A 630 11.06 8.06 12.32
C TYR A 630 12.00 7.68 13.48
N THR A 631 13.07 8.46 13.69
CA THR A 631 14.03 8.23 14.77
C THR A 631 13.39 8.36 16.15
N THR A 632 12.55 9.37 16.36
CA THR A 632 11.84 9.59 17.63
C THR A 632 10.90 8.44 17.94
N HIS A 633 10.13 7.97 16.96
CA HIS A 633 9.20 6.85 17.16
C HIS A 633 9.90 5.51 17.40
N LEU A 634 11.04 5.26 16.75
CA LEU A 634 11.88 4.12 17.07
C LEU A 634 12.38 4.16 18.51
N ALA A 635 12.94 5.30 18.94
CA ALA A 635 13.50 5.46 20.28
C ALA A 635 12.42 5.41 21.37
N HIS A 636 11.32 6.13 21.17
CA HIS A 636 10.23 6.27 22.15
C HIS A 636 9.40 4.98 22.27
N SER A 637 8.92 4.45 21.14
CA SER A 637 8.01 3.31 21.15
C SER A 637 8.74 1.97 21.17
N GLY A 638 10.05 1.96 20.88
CA GLY A 638 10.87 0.77 20.88
C GLY A 638 10.43 -0.29 19.86
N VAL A 639 9.72 0.10 18.80
CA VAL A 639 9.33 -0.78 17.69
C VAL A 639 10.57 -1.19 16.89
N ASP A 640 10.51 -2.31 16.15
CA ASP A 640 11.66 -2.80 15.38
C ASP A 640 11.91 -1.96 14.11
N THR A 641 10.84 -1.43 13.53
CA THR A 641 10.86 -0.48 12.41
C THR A 641 9.57 0.34 12.37
N CYS A 642 9.50 1.35 11.50
CA CYS A 642 8.27 2.07 11.20
C CYS A 642 7.81 1.87 9.75
N MET A 643 6.49 1.80 9.58
CA MET A 643 5.82 1.80 8.28
C MET A 643 5.32 3.19 7.93
N ILE A 644 5.62 3.62 6.71
CA ILE A 644 5.40 4.95 6.18
C ILE A 644 4.33 4.88 5.08
N GLY A 645 3.23 5.62 5.28
CA GLY A 645 2.14 5.70 4.31
C GLY A 645 2.15 7.03 3.55
N ARG A 646 1.27 7.95 3.96
CA ARG A 646 1.10 9.25 3.29
C ARG A 646 2.37 10.10 3.25
N GLY A 647 3.30 9.95 4.20
CA GLY A 647 4.61 10.60 4.14
C GLY A 647 5.37 10.28 2.85
N ALA A 648 5.35 9.02 2.41
CA ALA A 648 5.96 8.61 1.15
C ALA A 648 5.22 9.19 -0.07
N LEU A 649 3.88 9.30 -0.03
CA LEU A 649 3.10 9.91 -1.13
C LEU A 649 3.37 11.41 -1.27
N ILE A 650 3.52 12.12 -0.15
CA ILE A 650 3.86 13.54 -0.14
C ILE A 650 5.31 13.72 -0.60
N LYS A 651 6.20 12.82 -0.15
CA LYS A 651 7.64 12.96 -0.32
C LYS A 651 8.34 11.59 -0.42
N PRO A 652 8.49 11.01 -1.62
CA PRO A 652 9.10 9.68 -1.77
C PRO A 652 10.55 9.61 -1.28
N TRP A 653 11.30 10.72 -1.35
CA TRP A 653 12.66 10.80 -0.83
C TRP A 653 12.74 10.86 0.71
N LEU A 654 11.61 10.75 1.42
CA LEU A 654 11.62 10.55 2.86
C LEU A 654 12.42 9.28 3.26
N PHE A 655 12.45 8.25 2.42
CA PHE A 655 13.30 7.09 2.66
C PHE A 655 14.79 7.43 2.59
N GLU A 656 15.19 8.36 1.71
CA GLU A 656 16.56 8.84 1.57
C GLU A 656 16.94 9.68 2.78
N GLU A 657 16.04 10.57 3.22
CA GLU A 657 16.18 11.35 4.44
C GLU A 657 16.35 10.47 5.68
N ILE A 658 15.60 9.36 5.79
CA ILE A 658 15.72 8.40 6.89
C ILE A 658 17.06 7.69 6.84
N ALA A 659 17.49 7.23 5.66
CA ALA A 659 18.78 6.57 5.49
C ALA A 659 19.96 7.47 5.86
N GLN A 660 19.87 8.77 5.53
CA GLN A 660 20.89 9.78 5.84
C GLN A 660 20.68 10.48 7.20
N ASN A 661 19.55 10.20 7.87
CA ASN A 661 19.09 10.87 9.09
C ASN A 661 19.16 12.40 9.03
N GLN A 662 18.73 13.00 7.90
CA GLN A 662 18.73 14.45 7.70
C GLN A 662 17.57 14.91 6.81
N TYR A 663 17.16 16.16 6.97
CA TYR A 663 16.21 16.80 6.05
C TYR A 663 16.89 17.09 4.70
N LEU A 664 16.21 16.75 3.61
CA LEU A 664 16.67 17.03 2.25
C LEU A 664 15.72 18.02 1.59
N ASP A 665 16.16 19.27 1.48
CA ASP A 665 15.42 20.32 0.80
C ASP A 665 15.61 20.27 -0.72
N LYS A 666 15.04 19.24 -1.35
CA LYS A 666 15.15 19.01 -2.79
C LYS A 666 14.63 20.22 -3.58
N SER A 667 15.43 20.66 -4.55
CA SER A 667 15.08 21.71 -5.50
C SER A 667 13.86 21.35 -6.36
N SER A 668 13.29 22.33 -7.05
CA SER A 668 12.20 22.11 -8.01
C SER A 668 12.60 21.14 -9.13
N SER A 669 13.83 21.25 -9.65
CA SER A 669 14.38 20.36 -10.69
C SER A 669 14.58 18.93 -10.20
N GLU A 670 15.12 18.71 -8.99
CA GLU A 670 15.25 17.36 -8.42
C GLU A 670 13.88 16.70 -8.22
N ARG A 671 12.89 17.46 -7.75
CA ARG A 671 11.51 16.96 -7.59
C ARG A 671 10.87 16.61 -8.93
N LEU A 672 11.15 17.39 -9.97
CA LEU A 672 10.71 17.10 -11.33
C LEU A 672 11.36 15.81 -11.87
N ARG A 673 12.62 15.53 -11.54
CA ARG A 673 13.30 14.25 -11.90
C ARG A 673 12.63 13.03 -11.24
N TYR A 674 12.09 13.15 -10.02
CA TYR A 674 11.31 12.05 -9.42
C TYR A 674 10.00 11.79 -10.16
N ILE A 675 9.36 12.85 -10.67
CA ILE A 675 8.18 12.73 -11.53
C ILE A 675 8.55 12.04 -12.85
N GLU A 676 9.66 12.43 -13.45
CA GLU A 676 10.22 11.78 -14.64
C GLU A 676 10.47 10.29 -14.40
N ALA A 677 11.12 9.93 -13.29
CA ALA A 677 11.40 8.54 -12.92
C ALA A 677 10.10 7.73 -12.75
N PHE A 678 9.07 8.31 -12.12
CA PHE A 678 7.75 7.68 -12.06
C PHE A 678 7.15 7.45 -13.45
N VAL A 679 7.26 8.44 -14.35
CA VAL A 679 6.73 8.32 -15.72
C VAL A 679 7.46 7.21 -16.48
N ARG A 680 8.79 7.16 -16.43
CA ARG A 680 9.58 6.10 -17.09
C ARG A 680 9.20 4.72 -16.55
N ASN A 681 9.14 4.57 -15.23
CA ASN A 681 8.67 3.34 -14.58
C ASN A 681 7.24 2.96 -15.02
N GLY A 682 6.37 3.96 -15.19
CA GLY A 682 4.99 3.79 -15.65
C GLY A 682 4.90 3.30 -17.08
N LEU A 683 5.65 3.89 -18.00
CA LEU A 683 5.73 3.46 -19.40
C LEU A 683 6.31 2.06 -19.53
N GLU A 684 7.35 1.74 -18.75
CA GLU A 684 7.95 0.39 -18.69
C GLU A 684 6.99 -0.69 -18.19
N TYR A 685 6.03 -0.32 -17.33
CA TYR A 685 5.07 -1.23 -16.72
C TYR A 685 3.74 -1.33 -17.49
N TRP A 686 3.13 -0.20 -17.82
CA TRP A 686 1.82 -0.13 -18.48
C TRP A 686 1.88 -0.07 -20.00
N GLY A 687 3.06 0.19 -20.57
CA GLY A 687 3.28 0.29 -22.00
C GLY A 687 3.56 1.71 -22.47
N SER A 688 4.16 1.80 -23.66
CA SER A 688 4.47 3.05 -24.35
C SER A 688 3.48 3.38 -25.47
N ASP A 689 2.41 2.59 -25.63
CA ASP A 689 1.30 2.89 -26.53
C ASP A 689 0.34 3.92 -25.90
N GLU A 690 -0.69 4.35 -26.65
CA GLU A 690 -1.64 5.36 -26.18
C GLU A 690 -2.34 4.97 -24.87
N ILE A 691 -2.62 3.68 -24.70
CA ILE A 691 -3.26 3.13 -23.48
C ILE A 691 -2.29 3.19 -22.30
N GLY A 692 -1.03 2.79 -22.50
CA GLY A 692 0.00 2.83 -21.47
C GLY A 692 0.36 4.26 -21.06
N VAL A 693 0.45 5.19 -22.02
CA VAL A 693 0.63 6.63 -21.78
C VAL A 693 -0.55 7.20 -20.97
N GLY A 694 -1.80 6.91 -21.37
CA GLY A 694 -2.99 7.36 -20.65
C GLY A 694 -3.07 6.80 -19.22
N THR A 695 -2.70 5.52 -19.05
CA THR A 695 -2.67 4.87 -17.74
C THR A 695 -1.59 5.49 -16.83
N THR A 696 -0.40 5.73 -17.38
CA THR A 696 0.70 6.41 -16.68
C THR A 696 0.29 7.80 -16.25
N ARG A 697 -0.31 8.59 -17.15
CA ARG A 697 -0.84 9.92 -16.83
C ARG A 697 -1.83 9.87 -15.68
N ARG A 698 -2.82 8.97 -15.74
CA ARG A 698 -3.83 8.85 -14.69
C ARG A 698 -3.21 8.64 -13.32
N PHE A 699 -2.30 7.67 -13.18
CA PHE A 699 -1.69 7.38 -11.87
C PHE A 699 -0.70 8.47 -11.43
N LEU A 700 -0.03 9.14 -12.37
CA LEU A 700 0.80 10.31 -12.06
C LEU A 700 -0.05 11.42 -11.45
N LEU A 701 -1.20 11.78 -12.05
CA LEU A 701 -2.06 12.84 -11.53
C LEU A 701 -2.63 12.50 -10.14
N GLU A 702 -2.94 11.23 -9.90
CA GLU A 702 -3.35 10.78 -8.57
C GLU A 702 -2.21 10.92 -7.55
N TRP A 703 -0.96 10.63 -7.92
CA TRP A 703 0.19 10.87 -7.03
C TRP A 703 0.44 12.36 -6.81
N LEU A 704 0.37 13.19 -7.85
CA LEU A 704 0.54 14.65 -7.75
C LEU A 704 -0.47 15.29 -6.79
N SER A 705 -1.67 14.72 -6.63
CA SER A 705 -2.66 15.15 -5.63
C SER A 705 -2.21 14.99 -4.16
N PHE A 706 -1.14 14.23 -3.91
CA PHE A 706 -0.45 14.13 -2.63
C PHE A 706 0.87 14.91 -2.64
N ALA A 707 1.67 14.79 -3.71
CA ALA A 707 2.97 15.45 -3.79
C ALA A 707 2.87 16.98 -3.70
N CYS A 708 1.78 17.58 -4.20
CA CYS A 708 1.54 19.02 -4.12
C CYS A 708 1.40 19.54 -2.68
N ARG A 709 1.19 18.65 -1.70
CA ARG A 709 1.10 19.00 -0.28
C ARG A 709 2.46 19.19 0.37
N TYR A 710 3.55 18.82 -0.31
CA TYR A 710 4.89 19.05 0.18
C TYR A 710 5.19 20.55 0.22
N VAL A 711 5.54 21.03 1.40
CA VAL A 711 6.11 22.37 1.60
C VAL A 711 7.62 22.21 1.68
N PRO A 712 8.41 22.86 0.80
CA PRO A 712 9.86 22.81 0.86
C PRO A 712 10.39 23.20 2.25
N VAL A 713 11.42 22.49 2.71
CA VAL A 713 11.97 22.65 4.06
C VAL A 713 12.50 24.08 4.24
N GLY A 714 13.14 24.65 3.22
CA GLY A 714 13.63 26.02 3.24
C GLY A 714 12.55 27.10 3.38
N LEU A 715 11.28 26.77 3.13
CA LEU A 715 10.13 27.68 3.25
C LEU A 715 9.48 27.61 4.63
N LEU A 716 9.75 26.58 5.42
CA LEU A 716 9.17 26.43 6.75
C LEU A 716 9.87 27.34 7.78
N GLU A 717 9.09 27.96 8.67
CA GLU A 717 9.61 28.68 9.84
C GLU A 717 10.09 27.71 10.92
N TYR A 718 9.41 26.57 11.05
CA TYR A 718 9.68 25.58 12.10
C TYR A 718 9.67 24.16 11.54
N LEU A 719 10.62 23.35 12.00
CA LEU A 719 10.65 21.90 11.81
C LEU A 719 10.29 21.19 13.13
N PRO A 720 9.76 19.95 13.09
CA PRO A 720 9.31 19.21 11.90
C PRO A 720 7.92 19.65 11.37
N PRO A 721 7.62 19.39 10.08
CA PRO A 721 6.25 19.51 9.56
C PRO A 721 5.32 18.52 10.27
N ARG A 722 4.08 18.93 10.55
CA ARG A 722 3.07 18.03 11.17
C ARG A 722 2.05 17.57 10.16
N PHE A 723 1.55 16.35 10.34
CA PHE A 723 0.59 15.73 9.43
C PHE A 723 -0.70 16.54 9.22
N GLY A 724 -1.20 17.19 10.28
CA GLY A 724 -2.41 18.00 10.20
C GLY A 724 -2.20 19.39 9.62
N ASP A 725 -0.95 19.82 9.39
CA ASP A 725 -0.67 21.19 8.95
C ASP A 725 -0.93 21.34 7.45
N ARG A 726 -1.73 22.35 7.09
CA ARG A 726 -2.05 22.68 5.70
C ARG A 726 -1.32 23.95 5.27
N PRO A 727 -0.66 23.96 4.11
CA PRO A 727 -0.05 25.19 3.62
C PRO A 727 -1.13 26.25 3.36
N PRO A 728 -0.99 27.47 3.90
CA PRO A 728 -1.70 28.62 3.36
C PRO A 728 -1.25 28.90 1.92
N ALA A 729 -1.95 29.77 1.20
CA ALA A 729 -1.51 30.19 -0.13
C ALA A 729 -0.08 30.77 -0.08
N PHE A 730 0.83 30.15 -0.82
CA PHE A 730 2.25 30.50 -0.84
C PHE A 730 2.83 30.38 -2.26
N ARG A 731 3.91 31.12 -2.50
CA ARG A 731 4.73 31.02 -3.71
C ARG A 731 6.00 30.23 -3.42
N GLY A 732 6.40 29.39 -4.35
CA GLY A 732 7.70 28.71 -4.32
C GLY A 732 8.88 29.66 -4.51
N ARG A 733 10.10 29.14 -4.33
CA ARG A 733 11.35 29.84 -4.67
C ARG A 733 11.45 30.20 -6.15
N ASP A 734 10.84 29.38 -7.00
CA ASP A 734 10.76 29.58 -8.44
C ASP A 734 9.35 29.19 -8.96
N GLU A 735 9.12 29.41 -10.26
CA GLU A 735 7.84 29.11 -10.91
C GLU A 735 7.52 27.62 -10.94
N LEU A 736 8.53 26.77 -11.14
CA LEU A 736 8.35 25.32 -11.16
C LEU A 736 7.97 24.78 -9.78
N GLU A 737 8.59 25.27 -8.71
CA GLU A 737 8.24 24.96 -7.33
C GLU A 737 6.81 25.39 -7.01
N THR A 738 6.42 26.58 -7.48
CA THR A 738 5.04 27.07 -7.35
C THR A 738 4.06 26.15 -8.08
N LEU A 739 4.40 25.70 -9.29
CA LEU A 739 3.60 24.76 -10.08
C LEU A 739 3.48 23.39 -9.40
N LEU A 740 4.59 22.84 -8.89
CA LEU A 740 4.63 21.55 -8.19
C LEU A 740 3.82 21.56 -6.89
N CYS A 741 3.72 22.71 -6.23
CA CYS A 741 2.92 22.89 -5.01
C CYS A 741 1.48 23.33 -5.29
N SER A 742 1.07 23.49 -6.56
CA SER A 742 -0.29 23.89 -6.90
C SER A 742 -1.32 22.83 -6.52
N GLY A 743 -2.40 23.24 -5.85
CA GLY A 743 -3.56 22.38 -5.56
C GLY A 743 -4.52 22.21 -6.75
N ASN A 744 -4.26 22.86 -7.89
CA ASN A 744 -5.12 22.83 -9.06
C ASN A 744 -4.77 21.65 -9.99
N TYR A 745 -5.75 20.79 -10.27
CA TYR A 745 -5.56 19.63 -11.12
C TYR A 745 -5.16 19.97 -12.56
N LYS A 746 -5.54 21.16 -13.07
CA LYS A 746 -5.11 21.64 -14.39
C LYS A 746 -3.59 21.83 -14.44
N ASP A 747 -2.97 22.25 -13.34
CA ASP A 747 -1.51 22.37 -13.25
C ASP A 747 -0.84 20.99 -13.18
N TRP A 748 -1.49 20.00 -12.56
CA TRP A 748 -1.01 18.61 -12.58
C TRP A 748 -1.03 18.03 -14.00
N ILE A 749 -2.07 18.36 -14.79
CA ILE A 749 -2.12 17.98 -16.20
C ILE A 749 -0.94 18.59 -16.95
N LYS A 750 -0.67 19.90 -16.80
CA LYS A 750 0.49 20.56 -17.40
C LYS A 750 1.81 19.85 -17.05
N ILE A 751 2.02 19.51 -15.78
CA ILE A 751 3.21 18.76 -15.33
C ILE A 751 3.28 17.40 -16.07
N SER A 752 2.17 16.69 -16.20
CA SER A 752 2.15 15.41 -16.92
C SER A 752 2.48 15.56 -18.41
N GLU A 753 2.10 16.68 -19.03
CA GLU A 753 2.34 16.95 -20.45
C GLU A 753 3.81 17.19 -20.77
N MET A 754 4.61 17.63 -19.78
CA MET A 754 6.06 17.77 -19.90
C MET A 754 6.75 16.45 -20.27
N PHE A 755 6.18 15.31 -19.89
CA PHE A 755 6.76 13.97 -20.11
C PHE A 755 5.95 13.08 -21.05
N LEU A 756 4.63 13.21 -21.03
CA LEU A 756 3.71 12.34 -21.76
C LEU A 756 3.09 13.02 -23.00
N GLY A 757 3.57 14.22 -23.33
CA GLY A 757 3.01 15.10 -24.36
C GLY A 757 1.59 15.56 -24.01
N PRO A 758 0.92 16.30 -24.92
CA PRO A 758 -0.41 16.84 -24.69
C PRO A 758 -1.43 15.76 -24.30
N ALA A 759 -2.33 16.10 -23.37
CA ALA A 759 -3.44 15.22 -23.01
C ALA A 759 -4.33 14.93 -24.23
N HIS A 760 -4.97 13.76 -24.23
CA HIS A 760 -5.96 13.46 -25.29
C HIS A 760 -7.14 14.43 -25.18
N LYS A 761 -7.77 14.78 -26.30
CA LYS A 761 -8.96 15.67 -26.35
C LYS A 761 -10.09 15.23 -25.39
N ASP A 762 -10.28 13.91 -25.27
CA ASP A 762 -11.29 13.31 -24.40
C ASP A 762 -10.78 12.99 -22.99
N PHE A 763 -9.52 13.30 -22.70
CA PHE A 763 -8.95 13.06 -21.37
C PHE A 763 -9.55 14.04 -20.38
N ASN A 764 -10.24 13.50 -19.39
CA ASN A 764 -10.71 14.26 -18.25
C ASN A 764 -10.06 13.71 -16.98
N PHE A 765 -9.60 14.60 -16.12
CA PHE A 765 -9.15 14.20 -14.80
C PHE A 765 -9.95 14.93 -13.75
N GLN A 766 -10.68 14.16 -12.97
CA GLN A 766 -11.28 14.63 -11.74
C GLN A 766 -10.51 14.01 -10.57
N PRO A 767 -9.99 14.83 -9.64
CA PRO A 767 -9.39 14.29 -8.43
C PRO A 767 -10.36 13.34 -7.72
N LYS A 768 -9.83 12.26 -7.15
CA LYS A 768 -10.61 11.21 -6.47
C LYS A 768 -11.47 11.77 -5.35
N HIS A 769 -10.93 12.77 -4.70
CA HIS A 769 -11.56 13.50 -3.64
C HIS A 769 -12.24 14.71 -4.24
N LYS A 770 -13.42 15.07 -3.73
CA LYS A 770 -13.98 16.40 -3.93
C LYS A 770 -13.12 17.39 -3.14
N SER A 771 -11.87 17.55 -3.57
CA SER A 771 -10.99 18.63 -3.18
C SER A 771 -11.38 19.86 -3.98
N ASN A 772 -11.06 21.04 -3.44
CA ASN A 772 -11.35 22.38 -3.99
C ASN A 772 -10.62 22.70 -5.30
N SER A 773 -10.40 21.70 -6.15
CA SER A 773 -9.79 21.86 -7.45
C SER A 773 -10.87 22.43 -8.38
N TYR A 774 -11.12 23.72 -8.27
CA TYR A 774 -12.15 24.42 -9.05
C TYR A 774 -11.80 24.39 -10.54
N GLU A 775 -12.79 24.15 -11.40
CA GLU A 775 -12.76 24.66 -12.76
C GLU A 775 -12.91 26.18 -12.64
N ILE A 776 -11.81 26.91 -12.75
CA ILE A 776 -11.90 28.32 -13.10
C ILE A 776 -12.35 28.32 -14.56
N GLU A 777 -13.65 28.55 -14.79
CA GLU A 777 -14.13 29.12 -16.03
C GLU A 777 -13.51 30.52 -16.10
N ALA A 778 -12.51 30.68 -16.95
CA ALA A 778 -12.03 32.00 -17.32
C ALA A 778 -13.11 32.61 -18.22
N GLU A 779 -14.03 33.37 -17.63
CA GLU A 779 -14.80 34.33 -18.40
C GLU A 779 -13.87 35.49 -18.78
N GLY A 780 -13.62 35.63 -20.10
CA GLY A 780 -13.29 36.89 -20.78
C GLY A 780 -11.97 37.55 -20.42
#